data_AF-A0A1E2UHE1-F1
#
_entry.id   AF-A0A1E2UHE1-F1
#
_cell.length_a   1.000
_cell.length_b   1.000
_cell.length_c   1.000
_cell.angle_alpha   90.00
_cell.angle_beta   90.00
_cell.angle_gamma   90.00
#
_symmetry.space_group_name_H-M   'P 1'
#
loop_
_entity.id
_entity.type
_entity.pdbx_description
1 polymer ?
#
loop_
_entity_poly.entity_id
_entity_poly.type
_entity_poly.pdbx_seq_one_letter_code
_entity_poly.pdbx_strand_id
1 'polypeptide(L)'
;MSFPSPRSLICCTLTILLTLLIGCNSSNNSSSDNGGNSTTQSSAKLSQFESCESLKSYLINTAEQQNLLTNYVAELPVSVDDATDSPEPISFEEEQPAVQEVTGTNNQVAGVDEADFIKTDGNHTYLLSGNYFMVLQTWPAAESRELSRTEIDGTPRDLLVYEDTAWVVSEIHQHAYEDFEESLNGDFAPRIALMTKITMLQISDPQQPVVIRETVLESIYMDALRIDQQVYLVVSTQLDLTGVIDDPEGVEVEQLLPMMADNTSPAAQIDAVSSVISGCNEIYQPENVTGTGTVSILGFDLENPLAELTSASVLANSTMVYASQDNLYLASIEDNNWLWFPVLEGEDYPTPSTKIHKFSLGGSPQYLASGSVEGHLLNKFAMDEFQGELRLVTTELNWWRDEDPENRLFVLQQLDNQLEKQAELSGLGKPGERVFAVRFDQQRGYVVTFEQIDPLITLDLSDSTNPQVAGELEVPGFSTYLHPIEGDRLLAIGQQDTSIKLSLFDVSTLSQPILLSEHLIGQGSYSEAQYDHHAFTWFEQEKILAIPVTQWNSVTDSTDFGLSDIFNGLELFRVTAESGIQPYAAIDHDFFYEDPDNGNWFYPEGIRRSFFVSDEQMNSYIYSISSRGMLVNGLASPERNIGSIELPYTDPVFYLF
;
A
#
# COMPACT_ATOMS: atom_id res chain seq x y z
N MET A 1 13.18 -70.75 13.78
CA MET A 1 13.69 -70.78 12.39
C MET A 1 14.18 -69.36 12.06
N SER A 2 15.23 -69.08 11.30
CA SER A 2 16.52 -69.76 11.08
C SER A 2 17.47 -68.71 10.48
N PHE A 3 18.64 -68.51 11.08
CA PHE A 3 19.74 -67.62 10.61
C PHE A 3 20.44 -68.20 9.34
N PRO A 4 21.45 -67.56 8.67
CA PRO A 4 22.30 -66.43 9.12
C PRO A 4 22.73 -65.32 8.11
N SER A 5 23.43 -64.34 8.71
CA SER A 5 24.41 -63.31 8.29
C SER A 5 25.64 -63.83 7.45
N PRO A 6 26.90 -63.27 7.44
CA PRO A 6 27.49 -61.99 7.99
C PRO A 6 28.58 -61.28 7.12
N ARG A 7 29.13 -60.14 7.62
CA ARG A 7 30.57 -59.66 7.67
C ARG A 7 30.72 -58.13 7.45
N SER A 8 31.69 -57.40 8.00
CA SER A 8 32.78 -57.68 8.99
C SER A 8 33.17 -56.41 9.78
N LEU A 9 33.82 -56.56 10.94
CA LEU A 9 34.48 -55.48 11.72
C LEU A 9 35.92 -55.21 11.23
N ILE A 10 36.46 -54.03 11.60
CA ILE A 10 37.80 -53.69 12.18
C ILE A 10 37.92 -52.14 12.06
N CYS A 11 38.02 -51.27 13.08
CA CYS A 11 38.64 -51.26 14.42
C CYS A 11 40.15 -50.97 14.46
N CYS A 12 40.52 -49.69 14.58
CA CYS A 12 41.71 -49.25 15.33
C CYS A 12 41.71 -47.73 15.60
N THR A 13 42.21 -47.32 16.77
CA THR A 13 42.35 -45.92 17.21
C THR A 13 43.82 -45.50 17.23
N LEU A 14 44.13 -44.25 16.88
CA LEU A 14 45.24 -43.52 17.52
C LEU A 14 45.05 -41.99 17.45
N THR A 15 45.59 -41.29 18.44
CA THR A 15 45.52 -39.83 18.64
C THR A 15 46.91 -39.19 18.49
N ILE A 16 46.99 -37.86 18.73
CA ILE A 16 48.21 -37.02 18.91
C ILE A 16 48.84 -36.49 17.60
N LEU A 17 49.39 -35.26 17.50
CA LEU A 17 49.17 -33.93 18.12
C LEU A 17 50.22 -32.96 17.51
N LEU A 18 49.92 -31.65 17.35
CA LEU A 18 50.90 -30.55 17.13
C LEU A 18 51.68 -30.62 15.78
N THR A 19 52.31 -29.56 15.23
CA THR A 19 52.56 -28.14 15.60
C THR A 19 52.30 -27.21 14.41
N LEU A 20 52.06 -25.91 14.67
CA LEU A 20 52.25 -24.85 13.65
C LEU A 20 53.71 -24.75 13.19
N LEU A 21 53.94 -24.17 12.01
CA LEU A 21 55.11 -23.33 11.75
C LEU A 21 54.80 -22.24 10.71
N ILE A 22 55.20 -21.00 11.00
CA ILE A 22 55.05 -19.83 10.13
C ILE A 22 56.25 -19.75 9.17
N GLY A 23 56.04 -19.29 7.94
CA GLY A 23 57.10 -19.12 6.95
C GLY A 23 56.79 -18.11 5.86
N CYS A 24 56.94 -16.82 6.15
CA CYS A 24 56.94 -15.78 5.12
C CYS A 24 58.20 -15.88 4.25
N ASN A 25 58.07 -15.73 2.93
CA ASN A 25 59.17 -15.27 2.09
C ASN A 25 58.64 -14.58 0.83
N SER A 26 59.35 -13.58 0.32
CA SER A 26 58.93 -12.76 -0.81
C SER A 26 59.86 -12.91 -2.02
N SER A 27 59.31 -12.91 -3.23
CA SER A 27 59.93 -12.33 -4.44
C SER A 27 58.97 -12.42 -5.64
N ASN A 28 59.01 -11.41 -6.49
CA ASN A 28 58.13 -11.30 -7.66
C ASN A 28 58.56 -12.26 -8.78
N ASN A 29 57.60 -12.78 -9.54
CA ASN A 29 57.57 -12.50 -10.98
C ASN A 29 56.17 -12.67 -11.59
N SER A 30 55.96 -12.04 -12.73
CA SER A 30 54.65 -11.87 -13.37
C SER A 30 54.26 -13.01 -14.32
N SER A 31 52.96 -13.34 -14.31
CA SER A 31 52.23 -13.84 -15.47
C SER A 31 50.78 -13.42 -15.35
N SER A 32 50.24 -12.81 -16.41
CA SER A 32 48.82 -12.42 -16.51
C SER A 32 47.92 -13.64 -16.62
N ASP A 33 46.79 -13.61 -15.91
CA ASP A 33 45.57 -14.31 -16.33
C ASP A 33 44.34 -13.43 -16.03
N ASN A 34 43.20 -13.84 -16.55
CA ASN A 34 42.05 -12.97 -16.78
C ASN A 34 41.30 -12.60 -15.48
N GLY A 35 40.87 -11.34 -15.39
CA GLY A 35 39.94 -10.91 -14.35
C GLY A 35 38.54 -11.45 -14.62
N GLY A 36 38.05 -12.31 -13.73
CA GLY A 36 36.61 -12.52 -13.60
C GLY A 36 36.04 -11.44 -12.70
N ASN A 37 35.00 -10.73 -13.15
CA ASN A 37 34.22 -9.88 -12.25
C ASN A 37 33.53 -10.76 -11.22
N SER A 38 34.04 -10.73 -9.99
CA SER A 38 33.27 -11.12 -8.82
C SER A 38 32.34 -9.96 -8.51
N THR A 39 31.11 -9.99 -9.01
CA THR A 39 30.05 -9.07 -8.57
C THR A 39 29.86 -9.26 -7.08
N THR A 40 30.37 -8.32 -6.29
CA THR A 40 30.07 -8.21 -4.87
C THR A 40 28.64 -7.74 -4.72
N GLN A 41 27.71 -8.68 -4.59
CA GLN A 41 26.39 -8.37 -4.04
C GLN A 41 26.62 -7.67 -2.69
N SER A 42 26.22 -6.41 -2.56
CA SER A 42 26.25 -5.76 -1.25
C SER A 42 25.21 -6.43 -0.36
N SER A 43 25.63 -6.80 0.84
CA SER A 43 24.72 -7.43 1.81
C SER A 43 23.67 -6.40 2.22
N ALA A 44 22.39 -6.75 2.07
CA ALA A 44 21.26 -5.90 2.45
C ALA A 44 20.92 -6.00 3.95
N LYS A 45 21.71 -6.77 4.70
CA LYS A 45 21.42 -7.23 6.06
C LYS A 45 21.19 -6.08 7.03
N LEU A 46 20.13 -6.19 7.84
CA LEU A 46 19.97 -5.37 9.03
C LEU A 46 20.74 -5.93 10.23
N SER A 47 21.19 -5.04 11.12
CA SER A 47 21.76 -5.35 12.43
C SER A 47 21.23 -4.41 13.51
N GLN A 48 21.15 -4.87 14.76
CA GLN A 48 20.86 -4.00 15.91
C GLN A 48 22.13 -3.29 16.38
N PHE A 49 21.99 -2.12 16.98
CA PHE A 49 23.08 -1.41 17.63
C PHE A 49 23.50 -2.09 18.94
N GLU A 50 24.81 -2.16 19.20
CA GLU A 50 25.34 -2.63 20.50
C GLU A 50 25.14 -1.59 21.62
N SER A 51 24.87 -0.32 21.26
CA SER A 51 24.64 0.79 22.18
C SER A 51 24.03 2.03 21.51
N CYS A 52 23.42 2.91 22.30
CA CYS A 52 23.01 4.26 21.88
C CYS A 52 24.17 5.09 21.28
N GLU A 53 25.40 4.95 21.78
CA GLU A 53 26.59 5.62 21.22
C GLU A 53 26.95 5.14 19.81
N SER A 54 26.74 3.85 19.51
CA SER A 54 26.92 3.34 18.13
C SER A 54 25.85 3.87 17.16
N LEU A 55 24.61 4.02 17.62
CA LEU A 55 23.53 4.67 16.84
C LEU A 55 23.85 6.15 16.59
N LYS A 56 24.26 6.88 17.61
CA LYS A 56 24.69 8.28 17.52
C LYS A 56 25.82 8.46 16.51
N SER A 57 26.83 7.61 16.59
CA SER A 57 27.99 7.62 15.67
C SER A 57 27.59 7.33 14.22
N TYR A 58 26.67 6.38 14.00
CA TYR A 58 26.12 6.06 12.68
C TYR A 58 25.33 7.24 12.10
N LEU A 59 24.42 7.83 12.88
CA LEU A 59 23.59 8.97 12.45
C LEU A 59 24.43 10.19 12.07
N ILE A 60 25.45 10.55 12.87
CA ILE A 60 26.36 11.66 12.54
C ILE A 60 27.06 11.41 11.21
N ASN A 61 27.66 10.24 11.01
CA ASN A 61 28.41 9.96 9.79
C ASN A 61 27.50 9.86 8.54
N THR A 62 26.31 9.28 8.72
CA THR A 62 25.24 9.22 7.72
C THR A 62 24.76 10.62 7.33
N ALA A 63 24.68 11.56 8.28
CA ALA A 63 24.34 12.95 8.00
C ALA A 63 25.48 13.75 7.36
N GLU A 64 26.74 13.49 7.71
CA GLU A 64 27.91 14.05 7.01
C GLU A 64 27.92 13.62 5.54
N GLN A 65 27.65 12.33 5.27
CA GLN A 65 27.47 11.80 3.91
C GLN A 65 26.29 12.45 3.19
N GLN A 66 25.09 12.48 3.80
CA GLN A 66 23.90 13.13 3.24
C GLN A 66 24.17 14.59 2.86
N ASN A 67 24.92 15.34 3.68
CA ASN A 67 25.27 16.72 3.38
C ASN A 67 26.24 16.84 2.19
N LEU A 68 27.20 15.93 2.03
CA LEU A 68 28.07 15.88 0.84
C LEU A 68 27.26 15.56 -0.43
N LEU A 69 26.35 14.58 -0.33
CA LEU A 69 25.41 14.19 -1.38
C LEU A 69 24.50 15.34 -1.82
N THR A 70 23.82 16.01 -0.89
CA THR A 70 22.90 17.12 -1.20
C THR A 70 23.62 18.28 -1.88
N ASN A 71 24.88 18.59 -1.49
CA ASN A 71 25.68 19.61 -2.18
C ASN A 71 26.10 19.18 -3.61
N TYR A 72 26.31 17.88 -3.85
CA TYR A 72 26.62 17.33 -5.17
C TYR A 72 25.39 17.36 -6.10
N VAL A 73 24.24 16.89 -5.61
CA VAL A 73 22.99 16.83 -6.38
C VAL A 73 22.44 18.24 -6.67
N ALA A 74 22.65 19.22 -5.79
CA ALA A 74 22.23 20.60 -6.01
C ALA A 74 22.95 21.33 -7.18
N GLU A 75 24.03 20.77 -7.74
CA GLU A 75 24.64 21.26 -8.98
C GLU A 75 24.04 20.62 -10.26
N LEU A 76 23.09 19.69 -10.14
CA LEU A 76 22.44 18.97 -11.24
C LEU A 76 21.02 19.49 -11.55
N PRO A 77 20.63 19.67 -12.83
CA PRO A 77 19.31 20.18 -13.21
C PRO A 77 18.29 19.05 -13.48
N VAL A 78 17.28 18.92 -12.60
CA VAL A 78 16.10 18.04 -12.78
C VAL A 78 14.81 18.79 -12.38
N SER A 79 13.64 18.39 -12.89
CA SER A 79 12.34 19.08 -12.69
C SER A 79 11.14 18.10 -12.69
N VAL A 80 10.16 18.30 -11.79
CA VAL A 80 8.92 17.52 -11.62
C VAL A 80 7.77 18.46 -11.14
N ASP A 81 6.50 18.19 -11.50
CA ASP A 81 5.28 19.00 -11.20
C ASP A 81 4.05 18.09 -10.87
N ASP A 82 3.06 18.52 -10.03
CA ASP A 82 1.80 17.79 -9.67
C ASP A 82 0.69 18.67 -8.97
N ALA A 83 -0.66 18.43 -9.05
CA ALA A 83 -1.80 19.20 -8.35
C ALA A 83 -3.33 18.78 -8.58
N THR A 84 -4.34 19.31 -7.80
CA THR A 84 -5.87 19.13 -7.83
C THR A 84 -6.74 20.46 -7.72
N ASP A 85 -8.07 20.69 -7.38
CA ASP A 85 -9.23 19.99 -6.68
C ASP A 85 -10.72 20.60 -6.88
N SER A 86 -11.71 20.38 -5.95
CA SER A 86 -13.25 20.35 -6.06
C SER A 86 -14.15 21.61 -5.65
N PRO A 87 -15.34 21.71 -4.88
CA PRO A 87 -16.44 20.83 -4.26
C PRO A 87 -18.01 21.29 -4.09
N GLU A 88 -18.99 20.35 -3.81
CA GLU A 88 -20.07 20.13 -2.70
C GLU A 88 -21.44 20.91 -2.28
N PRO A 89 -22.69 20.27 -2.26
CA PRO A 89 -24.05 20.68 -1.66
C PRO A 89 -24.86 19.83 -0.55
N ILE A 90 -26.20 19.44 -0.67
CA ILE A 90 -27.17 18.83 0.38
C ILE A 90 -28.60 18.31 -0.20
N SER A 91 -29.63 17.44 0.21
CA SER A 91 -30.14 16.41 1.26
C SER A 91 -31.50 15.67 0.86
N PHE A 92 -32.24 14.62 1.38
CA PHE A 92 -32.36 13.45 2.39
C PHE A 92 -33.70 12.59 2.05
N GLU A 93 -34.36 11.46 2.54
CA GLU A 93 -34.51 10.27 3.52
C GLU A 93 -35.41 9.12 2.78
N GLU A 94 -36.03 7.92 3.13
CA GLU A 94 -36.51 6.92 4.20
C GLU A 94 -36.76 5.47 3.49
N GLU A 95 -37.08 4.20 3.94
CA GLU A 95 -37.18 3.25 5.13
C GLU A 95 -37.31 1.68 4.73
N GLN A 96 -36.72 0.66 5.44
CA GLN A 96 -36.92 -0.87 5.55
C GLN A 96 -35.81 -1.92 5.06
N PRO A 97 -35.95 -3.31 5.11
CA PRO A 97 -35.70 -4.41 6.14
C PRO A 97 -34.35 -5.29 6.06
N ALA A 98 -34.08 -6.32 6.94
CA ALA A 98 -32.81 -7.10 7.42
C ALA A 98 -31.80 -8.00 6.53
N VAL A 99 -30.49 -8.19 6.92
CA VAL A 99 -29.23 -8.64 6.17
C VAL A 99 -28.94 -10.16 5.96
N GLN A 100 -28.07 -10.54 4.97
CA GLN A 100 -27.29 -11.80 4.83
C GLN A 100 -25.77 -11.70 4.46
N GLU A 101 -25.36 -11.02 3.37
CA GLU A 101 -23.97 -11.06 2.80
C GLU A 101 -23.45 -9.64 2.49
N VAL A 102 -22.13 -9.37 2.55
CA VAL A 102 -21.53 -8.04 2.30
C VAL A 102 -20.15 -8.14 1.61
N THR A 103 -19.82 -7.20 0.72
CA THR A 103 -18.45 -7.01 0.20
C THR A 103 -17.67 -6.03 1.08
N GLY A 104 -16.53 -6.45 1.64
CA GLY A 104 -15.58 -5.54 2.29
C GLY A 104 -14.65 -4.82 1.31
N THR A 105 -13.66 -4.10 1.83
CA THR A 105 -12.56 -3.49 1.06
C THR A 105 -11.89 -4.54 0.16
N ASN A 106 -11.62 -4.19 -1.10
CA ASN A 106 -10.84 -5.02 -2.02
C ASN A 106 -9.37 -5.02 -1.58
N ASN A 107 -8.95 -6.02 -0.80
CA ASN A 107 -7.59 -6.11 -0.26
C ASN A 107 -6.61 -6.81 -1.23
N GLN A 108 -5.31 -6.47 -1.21
CA GLN A 108 -4.31 -7.12 -2.06
C GLN A 108 -4.21 -8.63 -1.79
N VAL A 109 -4.22 -9.03 -0.52
CA VAL A 109 -4.04 -10.41 -0.03
C VAL A 109 -5.22 -10.83 0.84
N ALA A 110 -5.79 -12.00 0.58
CA ALA A 110 -6.91 -12.52 1.37
C ALA A 110 -6.50 -12.74 2.83
N GLY A 111 -7.28 -12.20 3.78
CA GLY A 111 -7.00 -12.28 5.22
C GLY A 111 -6.07 -11.19 5.77
N VAL A 112 -5.57 -10.30 4.91
CA VAL A 112 -4.94 -9.03 5.31
C VAL A 112 -5.96 -7.94 4.99
N ASP A 113 -6.44 -7.22 6.01
CA ASP A 113 -7.43 -6.14 5.87
C ASP A 113 -6.71 -4.79 5.88
N GLU A 114 -6.67 -4.12 4.74
CA GLU A 114 -5.93 -2.86 4.55
C GLU A 114 -6.73 -1.68 5.11
N ALA A 115 -6.08 -0.68 5.69
CA ALA A 115 -6.78 0.52 6.14
C ALA A 115 -7.39 1.27 4.93
N ASP A 116 -8.59 1.81 5.13
CA ASP A 116 -9.35 2.56 4.13
C ASP A 116 -10.26 3.55 4.87
N PHE A 117 -10.73 4.62 4.25
CA PHE A 117 -11.60 5.61 4.91
C PHE A 117 -13.02 5.09 5.20
N ILE A 118 -13.32 3.84 4.82
CA ILE A 118 -14.61 3.16 5.02
C ILE A 118 -14.42 1.68 5.43
N LYS A 119 -15.25 1.19 6.35
CA LYS A 119 -15.42 -0.25 6.68
C LYS A 119 -16.89 -0.57 6.93
N THR A 120 -17.30 -1.83 6.78
CA THR A 120 -18.68 -2.28 7.04
C THR A 120 -18.73 -3.71 7.56
N ASP A 121 -19.69 -3.99 8.45
CA ASP A 121 -20.07 -5.34 8.90
C ASP A 121 -21.36 -5.84 8.19
N GLY A 122 -21.87 -5.08 7.22
CA GLY A 122 -23.14 -5.29 6.54
C GLY A 122 -24.38 -4.72 7.26
N ASN A 123 -24.34 -4.54 8.58
CA ASN A 123 -25.39 -3.87 9.36
C ASN A 123 -25.13 -2.36 9.50
N HIS A 124 -23.86 -2.02 9.66
CA HIS A 124 -23.31 -0.70 9.90
C HIS A 124 -22.21 -0.39 8.89
N THR A 125 -21.97 0.88 8.66
CA THR A 125 -20.78 1.38 7.96
C THR A 125 -20.10 2.41 8.83
N TYR A 126 -18.81 2.21 9.02
CA TYR A 126 -17.89 3.08 9.73
C TYR A 126 -17.16 3.88 8.65
N LEU A 127 -17.18 5.21 8.76
CA LEU A 127 -16.81 6.09 7.66
C LEU A 127 -16.15 7.35 8.19
N LEU A 128 -15.08 7.79 7.52
CA LEU A 128 -14.48 9.10 7.74
C LEU A 128 -15.04 10.10 6.73
N SER A 129 -15.52 11.25 7.20
CA SER A 129 -15.83 12.40 6.34
C SER A 129 -15.71 13.70 7.12
N GLY A 130 -15.18 14.74 6.48
CA GLY A 130 -14.68 15.94 7.16
C GLY A 130 -13.68 15.55 8.26
N ASN A 131 -13.88 16.07 9.47
CA ASN A 131 -13.15 15.67 10.68
C ASN A 131 -13.94 14.70 11.58
N TYR A 132 -14.85 13.89 11.02
CA TYR A 132 -15.71 12.98 11.78
C TYR A 132 -15.47 11.50 11.46
N PHE A 133 -15.40 10.69 12.50
CA PHE A 133 -15.74 9.26 12.45
C PHE A 133 -17.25 9.12 12.57
N MET A 134 -17.89 8.60 11.53
CA MET A 134 -19.33 8.38 11.47
C MET A 134 -19.67 6.90 11.59
N VAL A 135 -20.75 6.60 12.30
CA VAL A 135 -21.39 5.28 12.28
C VAL A 135 -22.75 5.42 11.61
N LEU A 136 -22.90 4.76 10.48
CA LEU A 136 -24.12 4.70 9.70
C LEU A 136 -24.85 3.39 10.03
N GLN A 137 -26.18 3.46 10.19
CA GLN A 137 -27.02 2.30 9.96
C GLN A 137 -27.03 2.09 8.45
N THR A 138 -26.30 1.07 7.99
CA THR A 138 -26.25 0.65 6.58
C THR A 138 -27.41 -0.26 6.27
N TRP A 139 -27.91 -0.95 7.28
CA TRP A 139 -28.98 -1.89 7.12
C TRP A 139 -29.93 -1.89 8.34
N PRO A 140 -31.26 -1.90 8.16
CA PRO A 140 -32.02 -2.08 6.91
C PRO A 140 -31.75 -1.12 5.75
N ALA A 141 -31.64 -1.65 4.53
CA ALA A 141 -31.09 -0.92 3.38
C ALA A 141 -31.83 0.38 3.02
N ALA A 142 -33.15 0.42 3.20
CA ALA A 142 -33.92 1.65 3.09
C ALA A 142 -34.05 2.39 4.44
N GLU A 143 -33.88 1.75 5.61
CA GLU A 143 -33.60 2.46 6.88
C GLU A 143 -32.11 2.91 6.96
N SER A 144 -31.47 3.20 5.82
CA SER A 144 -30.10 3.69 5.81
C SER A 144 -30.05 5.13 6.31
N ARG A 145 -29.36 5.36 7.44
CA ARG A 145 -29.30 6.67 8.12
C ARG A 145 -28.10 6.76 9.05
N GLU A 146 -27.68 7.97 9.41
CA GLU A 146 -26.68 8.17 10.47
C GLU A 146 -27.20 7.65 11.83
N LEU A 147 -26.33 6.99 12.60
CA LEU A 147 -26.55 6.64 14.01
C LEU A 147 -25.78 7.59 14.94
N SER A 148 -24.54 7.91 14.58
CA SER A 148 -23.69 8.81 15.33
C SER A 148 -22.57 9.39 14.47
N ARG A 149 -21.99 10.49 14.95
CA ARG A 149 -20.70 11.02 14.53
C ARG A 149 -19.88 11.40 15.76
N THR A 150 -18.59 11.13 15.71
CA THR A 150 -17.59 11.49 16.72
C THR A 150 -16.54 12.35 16.02
N GLU A 151 -16.25 13.52 16.58
CA GLU A 151 -15.19 14.39 16.08
C GLU A 151 -13.82 13.76 16.35
N ILE A 152 -12.92 13.86 15.38
CA ILE A 152 -11.56 13.30 15.40
C ILE A 152 -10.58 14.43 15.06
N ASP A 153 -9.59 14.66 15.93
CA ASP A 153 -8.59 15.71 15.76
C ASP A 153 -7.81 15.58 14.45
N GLY A 154 -7.53 16.71 13.80
CA GLY A 154 -6.80 16.79 12.54
C GLY A 154 -7.65 16.43 11.32
N THR A 155 -6.98 15.82 10.33
CA THR A 155 -7.60 15.29 9.11
C THR A 155 -7.57 13.76 9.18
N PRO A 156 -8.70 13.08 9.46
CA PRO A 156 -8.79 11.63 9.38
C PRO A 156 -8.42 11.12 7.99
N ARG A 157 -7.67 10.01 7.94
CA ARG A 157 -7.23 9.37 6.70
C ARG A 157 -7.94 8.04 6.49
N ASP A 158 -7.60 7.06 7.32
CA ASP A 158 -8.09 5.69 7.20
C ASP A 158 -8.58 5.13 8.54
N LEU A 159 -9.33 4.03 8.47
CA LEU A 159 -9.80 3.30 9.64
C LEU A 159 -9.75 1.77 9.46
N LEU A 160 -9.70 1.07 10.59
CA LEU A 160 -9.77 -0.38 10.71
C LEU A 160 -10.77 -0.73 11.83
N VAL A 161 -11.52 -1.83 11.67
CA VAL A 161 -12.51 -2.30 12.65
C VAL A 161 -12.30 -3.76 12.98
N TYR A 162 -12.43 -4.10 14.27
CA TYR A 162 -12.46 -5.48 14.76
C TYR A 162 -13.43 -5.59 15.93
N GLU A 163 -14.45 -6.43 15.78
CA GLU A 163 -15.58 -6.57 16.72
C GLU A 163 -16.10 -5.19 17.20
N ASP A 164 -16.09 -4.94 18.52
CA ASP A 164 -16.58 -3.70 19.13
C ASP A 164 -15.53 -2.56 19.17
N THR A 165 -14.41 -2.66 18.44
CA THR A 165 -13.31 -1.69 18.43
C THR A 165 -13.07 -1.11 17.03
N ALA A 166 -13.14 0.21 16.91
CA ALA A 166 -12.63 0.96 15.76
C ALA A 166 -11.27 1.60 16.08
N TRP A 167 -10.38 1.60 15.10
CA TRP A 167 -9.06 2.24 15.10
C TRP A 167 -9.05 3.24 13.93
N VAL A 168 -8.75 4.50 14.20
CA VAL A 168 -8.73 5.60 13.21
C VAL A 168 -7.36 6.24 13.22
N VAL A 169 -6.80 6.49 12.03
CA VAL A 169 -5.60 7.32 11.86
C VAL A 169 -5.98 8.68 11.28
N SER A 170 -5.44 9.75 11.87
CA SER A 170 -5.54 11.13 11.38
C SER A 170 -4.17 11.81 11.33
N GLU A 171 -4.08 12.86 10.54
CA GLU A 171 -2.92 13.74 10.48
C GLU A 171 -3.23 15.08 11.17
N ILE A 172 -2.39 15.47 12.14
CA ILE A 172 -2.43 16.81 12.76
C ILE A 172 -1.26 17.64 12.23
N HIS A 173 -1.54 18.89 11.82
CA HIS A 173 -0.53 19.77 11.22
C HIS A 173 -0.45 21.13 11.93
N GLN A 174 0.71 21.46 12.48
CA GLN A 174 0.96 22.61 13.37
C GLN A 174 0.52 23.97 12.80
N HIS A 175 0.49 24.12 11.47
CA HIS A 175 0.15 25.37 10.79
C HIS A 175 -1.24 25.36 10.12
N ALA A 176 -2.01 24.27 10.23
CA ALA A 176 -3.30 24.12 9.56
C ALA A 176 -4.44 23.60 10.47
N TYR A 177 -4.13 23.05 11.64
CA TYR A 177 -5.12 22.59 12.62
C TYR A 177 -5.02 23.44 13.89
N GLU A 178 -6.11 24.12 14.28
CA GLU A 178 -6.06 25.19 15.29
C GLU A 178 -5.73 24.68 16.70
N ASP A 179 -6.25 23.51 17.08
CA ASP A 179 -6.09 22.92 18.42
C ASP A 179 -4.87 22.00 18.55
N PHE A 180 -3.90 22.06 17.62
CA PHE A 180 -2.73 21.18 17.54
C PHE A 180 -2.01 20.98 18.87
N GLU A 181 -1.71 22.06 19.59
CA GLU A 181 -0.99 22.02 20.87
C GLU A 181 -1.80 21.33 22.00
N GLU A 182 -3.13 21.31 21.92
CA GLU A 182 -3.99 20.55 22.85
C GLU A 182 -4.04 19.06 22.44
N SER A 183 -4.15 18.77 21.14
CA SER A 183 -4.20 17.40 20.59
C SER A 183 -2.94 16.57 20.82
N LEU A 184 -1.76 17.20 20.97
CA LEU A 184 -0.48 16.54 21.30
C LEU A 184 -0.55 15.77 22.64
N ASN A 185 -1.25 16.34 23.63
CA ASN A 185 -1.52 15.78 24.95
C ASN A 185 -0.29 15.23 25.73
N GLY A 186 0.95 15.67 25.42
CA GLY A 186 2.19 15.07 25.95
C GLY A 186 3.31 16.07 26.28
N ASP A 187 4.30 15.63 27.07
CA ASP A 187 5.44 16.43 27.54
C ASP A 187 6.64 16.33 26.58
N PHE A 188 6.42 16.71 25.32
CA PHE A 188 7.46 16.82 24.29
C PHE A 188 7.17 17.96 23.31
N ALA A 189 8.21 18.55 22.73
CA ALA A 189 8.08 19.60 21.72
C ALA A 189 8.26 18.98 20.32
N PRO A 190 7.28 19.09 19.40
CA PRO A 190 7.40 18.56 18.05
C PRO A 190 8.56 19.17 17.26
N ARG A 191 9.32 18.32 16.57
CA ARG A 191 10.39 18.69 15.63
C ARG A 191 9.91 18.69 14.16
N ILE A 192 8.77 18.04 13.88
CA ILE A 192 8.12 18.00 12.57
C ILE A 192 6.74 18.68 12.62
N ALA A 193 6.34 19.30 11.51
CA ALA A 193 5.10 20.08 11.43
C ALA A 193 3.84 19.23 11.15
N LEU A 194 4.01 18.03 10.59
CA LEU A 194 2.94 17.07 10.28
C LEU A 194 3.17 15.82 11.13
N MET A 195 2.15 15.39 11.88
CA MET A 195 2.25 14.26 12.82
C MET A 195 1.03 13.35 12.71
N THR A 196 1.22 12.07 13.03
CA THR A 196 0.18 11.05 12.99
C THR A 196 -0.49 10.94 14.36
N LYS A 197 -1.82 11.00 14.42
CA LYS A 197 -2.60 10.70 15.62
C LYS A 197 -3.47 9.47 15.37
N ILE A 198 -3.47 8.55 16.33
CA ILE A 198 -4.33 7.37 16.37
C ILE A 198 -5.40 7.58 17.42
N THR A 199 -6.66 7.39 17.04
CA THR A 199 -7.82 7.45 17.94
C THR A 199 -8.53 6.11 17.92
N MET A 200 -8.62 5.44 19.06
CA MET A 200 -9.34 4.18 19.20
C MET A 200 -10.69 4.41 19.89
N LEU A 201 -11.76 3.85 19.32
CA LEU A 201 -13.13 4.00 19.80
C LEU A 201 -13.76 2.64 20.11
N GLN A 202 -14.41 2.52 21.26
CA GLN A 202 -15.37 1.45 21.53
C GLN A 202 -16.68 1.78 20.82
N ILE A 203 -17.18 0.87 19.99
CA ILE A 203 -18.36 1.03 19.12
C ILE A 203 -19.52 0.05 19.45
N SER A 204 -19.44 -0.64 20.59
CA SER A 204 -20.46 -1.60 21.08
C SER A 204 -21.86 -1.00 21.29
N ASP A 205 -21.97 0.34 21.35
CA ASP A 205 -23.22 1.05 21.06
C ASP A 205 -22.95 1.97 19.86
N PRO A 206 -23.43 1.64 18.65
CA PRO A 206 -23.16 2.42 17.44
C PRO A 206 -23.84 3.81 17.44
N GLN A 207 -24.71 4.11 18.42
CA GLN A 207 -25.25 5.47 18.63
C GLN A 207 -24.38 6.32 19.57
N GLN A 208 -23.44 5.72 20.32
CA GLN A 208 -22.57 6.42 21.26
C GLN A 208 -21.14 5.82 21.28
N PRO A 209 -20.34 5.96 20.19
CA PRO A 209 -18.93 5.60 20.22
C PRO A 209 -18.18 6.35 21.33
N VAL A 210 -17.27 5.66 22.01
CA VAL A 210 -16.48 6.21 23.12
C VAL A 210 -15.00 6.11 22.80
N VAL A 211 -14.29 7.23 22.76
CA VAL A 211 -12.82 7.24 22.63
C VAL A 211 -12.20 6.59 23.88
N ILE A 212 -11.44 5.52 23.68
CA ILE A 212 -10.82 4.71 24.74
C ILE A 212 -9.30 4.86 24.80
N ARG A 213 -8.66 5.23 23.68
CA ARG A 213 -7.22 5.49 23.60
C ARG A 213 -6.94 6.56 22.55
N GLU A 214 -5.94 7.39 22.82
CA GLU A 214 -5.34 8.30 21.83
C GLU A 214 -3.82 8.14 21.86
N THR A 215 -3.18 7.97 20.71
CA THR A 215 -1.71 7.87 20.60
C THR A 215 -1.22 8.85 19.53
N VAL A 216 -0.42 9.84 19.93
CA VAL A 216 0.22 10.79 19.00
C VAL A 216 1.64 10.34 18.72
N LEU A 217 2.03 10.32 17.44
CA LEU A 217 3.34 9.90 16.95
C LEU A 217 4.01 11.06 16.21
N GLU A 218 5.29 11.31 16.51
CA GLU A 218 6.14 12.26 15.79
C GLU A 218 6.66 11.67 14.48
N SER A 219 5.72 11.22 13.66
CA SER A 219 5.93 10.53 12.39
C SER A 219 4.81 10.86 11.40
N ILE A 220 5.07 10.64 10.11
CA ILE A 220 4.10 10.73 9.01
C ILE A 220 3.58 9.32 8.73
N TYR A 221 2.27 9.20 8.51
CA TYR A 221 1.58 7.96 8.18
C TYR A 221 2.00 7.43 6.79
N MET A 222 2.18 6.12 6.65
CA MET A 222 2.60 5.47 5.38
C MET A 222 1.60 4.40 4.91
N ASP A 223 1.24 3.46 5.78
CA ASP A 223 0.29 2.37 5.51
C ASP A 223 -0.20 1.79 6.86
N ALA A 224 -1.35 1.14 6.88
CA ALA A 224 -1.80 0.33 8.01
C ALA A 224 -2.60 -0.88 7.54
N LEU A 225 -2.37 -2.03 8.18
CA LEU A 225 -3.03 -3.29 7.84
C LEU A 225 -3.35 -4.12 9.09
N ARG A 226 -4.47 -4.84 9.04
CA ARG A 226 -4.98 -5.69 10.12
C ARG A 226 -4.93 -7.16 9.74
N ILE A 227 -4.47 -8.00 10.66
CA ILE A 227 -4.54 -9.46 10.57
C ILE A 227 -5.17 -9.96 11.87
N ASP A 228 -6.31 -10.64 11.74
CA ASP A 228 -7.24 -10.93 12.85
C ASP A 228 -7.48 -9.68 13.73
N GLN A 229 -7.04 -9.72 14.99
CA GLN A 229 -7.18 -8.63 15.97
C GLN A 229 -6.03 -7.60 15.95
N GLN A 230 -4.92 -7.88 15.25
CA GLN A 230 -3.70 -7.08 15.33
C GLN A 230 -3.61 -6.10 14.16
N VAL A 231 -3.44 -4.80 14.45
CA VAL A 231 -3.14 -3.75 13.46
C VAL A 231 -1.64 -3.48 13.46
N TYR A 232 -1.05 -3.47 12.27
CA TYR A 232 0.32 -3.07 11.99
C TYR A 232 0.30 -1.72 11.26
N LEU A 233 0.62 -0.67 12.00
CA LEU A 233 0.80 0.68 11.50
C LEU A 233 2.24 0.88 11.05
N VAL A 234 2.45 1.41 9.85
CA VAL A 234 3.77 1.84 9.36
C VAL A 234 3.81 3.36 9.29
N VAL A 235 4.83 3.96 9.92
CA VAL A 235 5.08 5.41 9.89
C VAL A 235 6.54 5.73 9.58
N SER A 236 6.81 6.92 9.05
CA SER A 236 8.17 7.41 8.79
C SER A 236 8.47 8.73 9.51
N THR A 237 9.71 8.92 9.95
CA THR A 237 10.20 10.20 10.50
C THR A 237 11.57 10.51 9.94
N GLN A 238 11.70 11.63 9.23
CA GLN A 238 13.01 12.23 8.93
C GLN A 238 13.58 12.85 10.20
N LEU A 239 14.78 12.44 10.62
CA LEU A 239 15.41 12.95 11.84
C LEU A 239 16.08 14.31 11.57
N ASP A 240 15.91 15.27 12.49
CA ASP A 240 16.77 16.47 12.54
C ASP A 240 18.08 16.12 13.26
N LEU A 241 19.17 16.13 12.50
CA LEU A 241 20.52 15.81 12.99
C LEU A 241 21.38 17.07 13.13
N THR A 242 20.84 18.27 12.87
CA THR A 242 21.58 19.53 12.88
C THR A 242 22.25 19.79 14.24
N GLY A 243 21.50 19.62 15.33
CA GLY A 243 22.01 19.85 16.69
C GLY A 243 23.16 18.91 17.09
N VAL A 244 23.12 17.64 16.67
CA VAL A 244 24.19 16.67 16.99
C VAL A 244 25.41 16.78 16.06
N ILE A 245 25.26 17.42 14.89
CA ILE A 245 26.40 17.80 14.04
C ILE A 245 27.13 19.01 14.63
N ASP A 246 26.40 20.01 15.13
CA ASP A 246 26.97 21.23 15.74
C ASP A 246 27.58 20.97 17.14
N ASP A 247 26.97 20.11 17.96
CA ASP A 247 27.53 19.67 19.26
C ASP A 247 27.42 18.14 19.48
N PRO A 248 28.36 17.35 18.92
CA PRO A 248 28.38 15.89 19.07
C PRO A 248 28.57 15.40 20.51
N GLU A 249 29.12 16.21 21.42
CA GLU A 249 29.29 15.83 22.84
C GLU A 249 28.11 16.27 23.71
N GLY A 250 27.37 17.32 23.32
CA GLY A 250 26.28 17.91 24.11
C GLY A 250 24.87 17.33 23.89
N VAL A 251 24.62 16.62 22.78
CA VAL A 251 23.29 16.06 22.46
C VAL A 251 23.26 14.54 22.69
N GLU A 252 22.31 14.06 23.51
CA GLU A 252 22.06 12.62 23.72
C GLU A 252 21.23 12.05 22.57
N VAL A 253 21.45 10.79 22.17
CA VAL A 253 20.83 10.24 20.94
C VAL A 253 19.32 10.07 21.07
N GLU A 254 18.83 9.82 22.27
CA GLU A 254 17.41 9.71 22.59
C GLU A 254 16.66 11.03 22.32
N GLN A 255 17.36 12.18 22.31
CA GLN A 255 16.81 13.48 21.91
C GLN A 255 16.70 13.65 20.39
N LEU A 256 17.13 12.65 19.61
CA LEU A 256 17.02 12.60 18.14
C LEU A 256 15.97 11.59 17.66
N LEU A 257 15.61 10.60 18.48
CA LEU A 257 14.67 9.54 18.11
C LEU A 257 13.22 10.05 18.13
N PRO A 258 12.32 9.56 17.25
CA PRO A 258 10.92 10.00 17.21
C PRO A 258 10.19 9.75 18.53
N MET A 259 9.43 10.74 19.01
CA MET A 259 8.61 10.61 20.21
C MET A 259 7.20 10.12 19.90
N MET A 260 6.56 9.55 20.92
CA MET A 260 5.13 9.35 20.99
C MET A 260 4.58 9.80 22.34
N ALA A 261 3.29 10.13 22.39
CA ALA A 261 2.53 10.30 23.61
C ALA A 261 1.29 9.40 23.56
N ASP A 262 1.13 8.53 24.56
CA ASP A 262 0.06 7.53 24.61
C ASP A 262 -0.88 7.78 25.79
N ASN A 263 -2.16 8.01 25.50
CA ASN A 263 -3.22 8.22 26.48
C ASN A 263 -4.22 7.05 26.45
N THR A 264 -4.10 6.15 27.43
CA THR A 264 -5.00 5.00 27.64
C THR A 264 -6.21 5.32 28.53
N SER A 265 -6.46 6.60 28.82
CA SER A 265 -7.65 7.03 29.58
C SER A 265 -8.06 8.49 29.30
N PRO A 266 -8.31 8.89 28.04
CA PRO A 266 -8.59 10.28 27.69
C PRO A 266 -9.85 10.81 28.38
N ALA A 267 -10.90 9.99 28.47
CA ALA A 267 -12.14 10.28 29.21
C ALA A 267 -11.94 10.49 30.74
N ALA A 268 -10.79 10.11 31.30
CA ALA A 268 -10.45 10.32 32.71
C ALA A 268 -9.61 11.59 32.97
N GLN A 269 -9.23 12.34 31.93
CA GLN A 269 -8.34 13.50 31.99
C GLN A 269 -7.01 13.19 32.72
N ILE A 270 -6.39 12.08 32.33
CA ILE A 270 -5.03 11.70 32.72
C ILE A 270 -4.07 12.16 31.61
N ASP A 271 -2.96 12.78 32.00
CA ASP A 271 -1.91 13.22 31.07
C ASP A 271 -1.32 12.01 30.32
N ALA A 272 -1.00 12.15 29.01
CA ALA A 272 -0.45 11.04 28.23
C ALA A 272 0.99 10.67 28.67
N VAL A 273 1.39 9.42 28.44
CA VAL A 273 2.75 8.97 28.72
C VAL A 273 3.63 9.20 27.49
N SER A 274 4.54 10.17 27.58
CA SER A 274 5.52 10.46 26.53
C SER A 274 6.75 9.52 26.60
N SER A 275 7.17 9.01 25.44
CA SER A 275 8.31 8.10 25.28
C SER A 275 8.86 8.12 23.84
N VAL A 276 10.00 7.49 23.57
CA VAL A 276 10.45 7.25 22.18
C VAL A 276 9.68 6.09 21.56
N ILE A 277 9.43 6.12 20.25
CA ILE A 277 8.70 5.05 19.53
C ILE A 277 9.45 3.71 19.61
N SER A 278 10.78 3.74 19.52
CA SER A 278 11.68 2.59 19.71
C SER A 278 12.96 3.05 20.40
N GLY A 279 13.50 2.27 21.34
CA GLY A 279 14.79 2.53 21.95
C GLY A 279 15.97 2.23 21.01
N CYS A 280 17.16 2.75 21.32
CA CYS A 280 18.36 2.61 20.45
C CYS A 280 18.68 1.17 20.00
N ASN A 281 18.36 0.19 20.84
CA ASN A 281 18.67 -1.23 20.63
C ASN A 281 17.56 -1.97 19.87
N GLU A 282 16.39 -1.35 19.71
CA GLU A 282 15.23 -1.83 18.94
C GLU A 282 15.22 -1.27 17.51
N ILE A 283 16.08 -0.29 17.24
CA ILE A 283 16.36 0.26 15.90
C ILE A 283 17.39 -0.64 15.19
N TYR A 284 17.05 -0.99 13.95
CA TYR A 284 17.87 -1.79 13.05
C TYR A 284 18.56 -0.89 12.01
N GLN A 285 19.90 -0.96 11.92
CA GLN A 285 20.68 -0.31 10.86
C GLN A 285 20.81 -1.25 9.64
N PRO A 286 20.68 -0.73 8.41
CA PRO A 286 21.10 -1.44 7.20
C PRO A 286 22.62 -1.36 7.01
N GLU A 287 23.20 -2.40 6.41
CA GLU A 287 24.64 -2.47 6.11
C GLU A 287 25.09 -1.47 5.01
N ASN A 288 24.16 -1.02 4.16
CA ASN A 288 24.34 0.13 3.26
C ASN A 288 23.36 1.21 3.69
N VAL A 289 23.78 2.48 3.70
CA VAL A 289 22.96 3.58 4.19
C VAL A 289 21.80 3.88 3.23
N THR A 290 20.55 3.74 3.71
CA THR A 290 19.32 4.02 2.95
C THR A 290 18.55 5.25 3.46
N GLY A 291 19.19 6.09 4.27
CA GLY A 291 18.56 7.30 4.78
C GLY A 291 19.15 7.84 6.09
N THR A 292 18.75 9.06 6.44
CA THR A 292 18.92 9.67 7.77
C THR A 292 17.64 9.58 8.62
N GLY A 293 16.52 9.16 8.03
CA GLY A 293 15.24 8.93 8.71
C GLY A 293 15.11 7.57 9.40
N THR A 294 13.91 7.35 9.93
CA THR A 294 13.44 6.08 10.51
C THR A 294 12.11 5.69 9.88
N VAL A 295 11.89 4.40 9.65
CA VAL A 295 10.58 3.80 9.37
C VAL A 295 10.26 2.83 10.50
N SER A 296 9.08 2.97 11.11
CA SER A 296 8.68 2.23 12.31
C SER A 296 7.37 1.47 12.07
N ILE A 297 7.36 0.20 12.47
CA ILE A 297 6.16 -0.66 12.48
C ILE A 297 5.67 -0.70 13.93
N LEU A 298 4.43 -0.28 14.18
CA LEU A 298 3.77 -0.31 15.49
C LEU A 298 2.61 -1.32 15.48
N GLY A 299 2.56 -2.21 16.47
CA GLY A 299 1.50 -3.18 16.68
C GLY A 299 0.47 -2.73 17.73
N PHE A 300 -0.82 -2.77 17.36
CA PHE A 300 -1.97 -2.52 18.24
C PHE A 300 -2.89 -3.76 18.28
N ASP A 301 -3.32 -4.20 19.47
CA ASP A 301 -4.30 -5.29 19.63
C ASP A 301 -5.71 -4.71 19.82
N LEU A 302 -6.63 -5.00 18.91
CA LEU A 302 -8.01 -4.48 18.94
C LEU A 302 -8.94 -5.30 19.86
N GLU A 303 -8.58 -6.53 20.25
CA GLU A 303 -9.26 -7.28 21.32
C GLU A 303 -8.85 -6.71 22.69
N ASN A 304 -7.58 -6.29 22.82
CA ASN A 304 -7.00 -5.74 24.04
C ASN A 304 -6.50 -4.29 23.85
N PRO A 305 -7.38 -3.31 23.51
CA PRO A 305 -6.99 -1.98 23.02
C PRO A 305 -6.20 -1.10 24.00
N LEU A 306 -6.10 -1.51 25.27
CA LEU A 306 -5.31 -0.84 26.32
C LEU A 306 -3.97 -1.56 26.64
N ALA A 307 -3.54 -2.51 25.80
CA ALA A 307 -2.25 -3.17 25.92
C ALA A 307 -1.08 -2.22 25.65
N GLU A 308 0.12 -2.56 26.14
CA GLU A 308 1.37 -1.86 25.79
C GLU A 308 1.61 -2.01 24.27
N LEU A 309 1.93 -0.90 23.59
CA LEU A 309 2.28 -0.92 22.17
C LEU A 309 3.61 -1.65 21.97
N THR A 310 3.81 -2.25 20.80
CA THR A 310 5.07 -2.91 20.46
C THR A 310 5.57 -2.43 19.13
N SER A 311 6.89 -2.20 19.01
CA SER A 311 7.49 -1.50 17.87
C SER A 311 8.76 -2.18 17.36
N ALA A 312 9.05 -1.96 16.08
CA ALA A 312 10.35 -2.22 15.47
C ALA A 312 10.64 -1.15 14.42
N SER A 313 11.87 -0.60 14.39
CA SER A 313 12.22 0.50 13.49
C SER A 313 13.47 0.20 12.67
N VAL A 314 13.51 0.66 11.42
CA VAL A 314 14.66 0.60 10.51
C VAL A 314 15.15 2.01 10.20
N LEU A 315 16.46 2.22 10.07
CA LEU A 315 17.01 3.46 9.51
C LEU A 315 16.79 3.50 7.99
N ALA A 316 15.79 4.24 7.54
CA ALA A 316 15.41 4.43 6.14
C ALA A 316 14.61 5.73 5.97
N ASN A 317 14.66 6.35 4.80
CA ASN A 317 13.88 7.57 4.51
C ASN A 317 12.43 7.24 4.10
N SER A 318 12.22 6.26 3.22
CA SER A 318 10.89 5.84 2.74
C SER A 318 10.91 4.37 2.28
N THR A 319 9.74 3.72 2.34
CA THR A 319 9.56 2.29 2.03
C THR A 319 8.19 2.04 1.43
N MET A 320 8.11 1.21 0.40
CA MET A 320 6.86 0.57 -0.01
C MET A 320 6.54 -0.57 0.97
N VAL A 321 5.26 -0.72 1.34
CA VAL A 321 4.80 -1.76 2.27
C VAL A 321 4.08 -2.87 1.49
N TYR A 322 4.34 -4.11 1.87
CA TYR A 322 3.61 -5.30 1.43
C TYR A 322 3.47 -6.27 2.62
N ALA A 323 2.35 -6.99 2.73
CA ALA A 323 2.18 -8.02 3.75
C ALA A 323 1.46 -9.28 3.23
N SER A 324 1.89 -10.43 3.75
CA SER A 324 1.15 -11.68 3.78
C SER A 324 0.49 -11.86 5.15
N GLN A 325 -0.19 -12.99 5.38
CA GLN A 325 -0.76 -13.32 6.70
C GLN A 325 0.31 -13.53 7.78
N ASP A 326 1.53 -13.96 7.39
CA ASP A 326 2.62 -14.31 8.32
C ASP A 326 3.72 -13.24 8.39
N ASN A 327 3.87 -12.39 7.35
CA ASN A 327 5.05 -11.56 7.16
C ASN A 327 4.76 -10.17 6.56
N LEU A 328 5.46 -9.14 7.03
CA LEU A 328 5.48 -7.80 6.45
C LEU A 328 6.84 -7.54 5.80
N TYR A 329 6.83 -6.87 4.65
CA TYR A 329 7.99 -6.50 3.87
C TYR A 329 8.03 -4.99 3.69
N LEU A 330 9.13 -4.37 4.12
CA LEU A 330 9.49 -3.01 3.77
C LEU A 330 10.44 -3.06 2.57
N ALA A 331 10.02 -2.48 1.45
CA ALA A 331 10.80 -2.42 0.22
C ALA A 331 11.23 -0.97 -0.07
N SER A 332 12.48 -0.65 0.24
CA SER A 332 13.09 0.66 0.03
C SER A 332 13.69 0.73 -1.38
N ILE A 333 13.24 1.68 -2.20
CA ILE A 333 14.06 2.15 -3.32
C ILE A 333 15.18 3.02 -2.72
N GLU A 334 16.42 2.87 -3.20
CA GLU A 334 17.49 3.81 -2.88
C GLU A 334 17.06 5.23 -3.30
N ASP A 335 16.94 6.16 -2.33
CA ASP A 335 16.45 7.52 -2.54
C ASP A 335 17.25 8.26 -3.63
N ASN A 336 16.58 9.16 -4.36
CA ASN A 336 17.13 9.96 -5.46
C ASN A 336 18.44 10.67 -5.12
N ASN A 337 18.70 10.98 -3.85
CA ASN A 337 20.02 11.45 -3.41
C ASN A 337 21.01 10.29 -3.24
N TRP A 338 20.67 9.26 -2.46
CA TRP A 338 21.56 8.14 -2.13
C TRP A 338 22.00 7.30 -3.36
N LEU A 339 21.22 7.28 -4.44
CA LEU A 339 21.65 6.74 -5.74
C LEU A 339 22.95 7.36 -6.29
N TRP A 340 23.29 8.60 -5.90
CA TRP A 340 24.54 9.24 -6.30
C TRP A 340 25.73 8.92 -5.39
N PHE A 341 25.55 8.17 -4.28
CA PHE A 341 26.65 7.87 -3.36
C PHE A 341 27.76 7.03 -4.02
N PRO A 342 27.46 5.96 -4.78
CA PRO A 342 28.51 5.23 -5.52
C PRO A 342 29.20 6.11 -6.56
N VAL A 343 28.48 7.04 -7.20
CA VAL A 343 29.06 8.02 -8.15
C VAL A 343 30.05 8.95 -7.45
N LEU A 344 29.74 9.37 -6.23
CA LEU A 344 30.60 10.20 -5.38
C LEU A 344 31.84 9.43 -4.87
N GLU A 345 31.72 8.12 -4.61
CA GLU A 345 32.85 7.23 -4.30
C GLU A 345 33.68 6.84 -5.54
N GLY A 346 33.14 6.99 -6.75
CA GLY A 346 33.86 6.88 -8.02
C GLY A 346 33.41 5.74 -8.95
N GLU A 347 32.20 5.20 -8.78
CA GLU A 347 31.57 4.30 -9.75
C GLU A 347 30.95 5.11 -10.91
N ASP A 348 31.34 4.81 -12.16
CA ASP A 348 30.87 5.55 -13.34
C ASP A 348 29.34 5.42 -13.55
N TYR A 349 28.72 4.28 -13.18
CA TYR A 349 27.30 3.98 -13.42
C TYR A 349 26.73 2.98 -12.38
N PRO A 350 26.18 3.43 -11.23
CA PRO A 350 25.45 2.55 -10.32
C PRO A 350 24.26 1.88 -11.03
N THR A 351 23.92 0.67 -10.61
CA THR A 351 22.65 0.02 -10.98
C THR A 351 21.68 0.21 -9.81
N PRO A 352 20.57 0.95 -9.98
CA PRO A 352 19.58 1.15 -8.92
C PRO A 352 19.03 -0.17 -8.40
N SER A 353 18.76 -0.23 -7.11
CA SER A 353 18.25 -1.44 -6.49
C SER A 353 17.17 -1.16 -5.45
N THR A 354 16.25 -2.11 -5.32
CA THR A 354 15.31 -2.17 -4.20
C THR A 354 15.97 -2.97 -3.08
N LYS A 355 16.04 -2.41 -1.87
CA LYS A 355 16.37 -3.13 -0.63
C LYS A 355 15.09 -3.64 0.00
N ILE A 356 15.12 -4.85 0.56
CA ILE A 356 13.93 -5.52 1.11
C ILE A 356 14.24 -5.99 2.52
N HIS A 357 13.37 -5.66 3.47
CA HIS A 357 13.48 -6.07 4.87
C HIS A 357 12.20 -6.80 5.30
N LYS A 358 12.33 -8.06 5.71
CA LYS A 358 11.23 -8.95 6.11
C LYS A 358 11.07 -8.97 7.63
N PHE A 359 9.83 -8.87 8.08
CA PHE A 359 9.39 -8.95 9.47
C PHE A 359 8.33 -10.05 9.63
N SER A 360 8.32 -10.74 10.77
CA SER A 360 7.22 -11.64 11.15
C SER A 360 6.05 -10.88 11.74
N LEU A 361 4.84 -11.35 11.48
CA LEU A 361 3.57 -10.89 12.06
C LEU A 361 3.03 -11.95 13.04
N GLY A 362 1.82 -11.74 13.56
CA GLY A 362 1.20 -12.60 14.59
C GLY A 362 1.57 -12.24 16.03
N GLY A 363 1.95 -10.98 16.28
CA GLY A 363 2.41 -10.45 17.57
C GLY A 363 3.25 -9.20 17.35
N SER A 364 4.21 -8.92 18.22
CA SER A 364 5.18 -7.84 18.00
C SER A 364 5.97 -8.07 16.70
N PRO A 365 6.14 -7.05 15.84
CA PRO A 365 6.98 -7.16 14.64
C PRO A 365 8.42 -7.56 15.00
N GLN A 366 8.94 -8.62 14.37
CA GLN A 366 10.34 -9.04 14.56
C GLN A 366 11.05 -9.15 13.22
N TYR A 367 12.22 -8.54 13.09
CA TYR A 367 13.04 -8.64 11.90
C TYR A 367 13.52 -10.09 11.67
N LEU A 368 13.31 -10.60 10.45
CA LEU A 368 13.70 -11.94 10.03
C LEU A 368 14.91 -11.94 9.10
N ALA A 369 14.83 -11.20 7.99
CA ALA A 369 15.80 -11.29 6.90
C ALA A 369 15.81 -10.06 6.00
N SER A 370 16.89 -9.87 5.22
CA SER A 370 16.94 -8.85 4.17
C SER A 370 17.52 -9.36 2.87
N GLY A 371 17.15 -8.73 1.76
CA GLY A 371 17.74 -8.96 0.44
C GLY A 371 17.73 -7.69 -0.40
N SER A 372 18.22 -7.79 -1.63
CA SER A 372 18.14 -6.71 -2.60
C SER A 372 17.99 -7.29 -4.01
N VAL A 373 17.28 -6.55 -4.87
CA VAL A 373 17.06 -6.87 -6.27
C VAL A 373 17.30 -5.64 -7.14
N GLU A 374 17.73 -5.88 -8.37
CA GLU A 374 18.01 -4.84 -9.35
C GLU A 374 16.71 -4.16 -9.84
N GLY A 375 16.73 -2.84 -10.00
CA GLY A 375 15.58 -2.03 -10.44
C GLY A 375 14.58 -1.61 -9.35
N HIS A 376 13.52 -0.94 -9.78
CA HIS A 376 12.47 -0.34 -8.94
C HIS A 376 11.15 -1.11 -9.01
N LEU A 377 10.43 -1.25 -7.90
CA LEU A 377 9.05 -1.73 -7.88
C LEU A 377 8.08 -0.68 -8.47
N LEU A 378 7.00 -1.14 -9.10
CA LEU A 378 5.89 -0.28 -9.56
C LEU A 378 5.02 0.19 -8.38
N ASN A 379 4.44 -0.76 -7.65
CA ASN A 379 3.55 -0.59 -6.51
C ASN A 379 3.49 -1.92 -5.72
N LYS A 380 2.71 -1.98 -4.64
CA LYS A 380 2.62 -3.19 -3.80
C LYS A 380 2.18 -4.46 -4.54
N PHE A 381 1.40 -4.35 -5.63
CA PHE A 381 1.02 -5.50 -6.46
C PHE A 381 2.16 -6.11 -7.27
N ALA A 382 3.28 -5.40 -7.41
CA ALA A 382 4.53 -5.95 -7.91
C ALA A 382 5.25 -6.86 -6.90
N MET A 383 4.68 -7.10 -5.72
CA MET A 383 5.15 -8.01 -4.67
C MET A 383 4.11 -9.08 -4.31
N ASP A 384 4.58 -10.28 -3.96
CA ASP A 384 3.76 -11.39 -3.47
C ASP A 384 4.61 -12.40 -2.66
N GLU A 385 4.10 -12.98 -1.58
CA GLU A 385 4.67 -14.16 -0.92
C GLU A 385 3.83 -15.40 -1.20
N PHE A 386 4.43 -16.41 -1.84
CA PHE A 386 3.78 -17.69 -2.11
C PHE A 386 4.64 -18.85 -1.61
N GLN A 387 4.05 -19.72 -0.78
CA GLN A 387 4.72 -20.88 -0.15
C GLN A 387 6.02 -20.56 0.63
N GLY A 388 6.17 -19.31 1.09
CA GLY A 388 7.34 -18.82 1.84
C GLY A 388 8.46 -18.22 0.96
N GLU A 389 8.22 -18.09 -0.34
CA GLU A 389 9.12 -17.46 -1.30
C GLU A 389 8.54 -16.09 -1.71
N LEU A 390 9.38 -15.04 -1.68
CA LEU A 390 8.98 -13.69 -2.08
C LEU A 390 9.20 -13.53 -3.59
N ARG A 391 8.19 -13.02 -4.29
CA ARG A 391 8.17 -12.81 -5.74
C ARG A 391 7.98 -11.34 -6.03
N LEU A 392 8.79 -10.82 -6.96
CA LEU A 392 8.94 -9.39 -7.21
C LEU A 392 9.05 -9.11 -8.70
N VAL A 393 8.42 -8.05 -9.18
CA VAL A 393 8.63 -7.52 -10.54
C VAL A 393 9.16 -6.10 -10.46
N THR A 394 10.29 -5.82 -11.13
CA THR A 394 10.91 -4.49 -11.17
C THR A 394 11.12 -4.00 -12.58
N THR A 395 11.27 -2.68 -12.72
CA THR A 395 11.83 -2.01 -13.90
C THR A 395 13.16 -1.37 -13.54
N GLU A 396 14.25 -1.77 -14.21
CA GLU A 396 15.57 -1.15 -14.13
C GLU A 396 15.63 0.05 -15.09
N LEU A 397 15.76 1.26 -14.54
CA LEU A 397 15.82 2.49 -15.33
C LEU A 397 17.28 2.89 -15.59
N ASN A 398 17.84 2.48 -16.73
CA ASN A 398 19.24 2.76 -17.09
C ASN A 398 19.46 4.10 -17.82
N TRP A 399 18.79 5.16 -17.32
CA TRP A 399 18.90 6.53 -17.84
C TRP A 399 20.31 7.13 -17.73
N TRP A 400 21.16 6.56 -16.87
CA TRP A 400 22.59 6.87 -16.75
C TRP A 400 23.39 6.50 -18.01
N ARG A 401 22.96 5.49 -18.77
CA ARG A 401 23.75 4.83 -19.83
C ARG A 401 23.21 5.05 -21.25
N ASP A 402 22.14 5.84 -21.40
CA ASP A 402 21.31 5.88 -22.63
C ASP A 402 20.82 4.48 -23.07
N GLU A 403 20.56 3.58 -22.11
CA GLU A 403 20.08 2.21 -22.34
C GLU A 403 18.55 2.12 -22.14
N ASP A 404 17.89 1.25 -22.91
CA ASP A 404 16.46 0.94 -22.75
C ASP A 404 16.18 0.37 -21.34
N PRO A 405 14.99 0.63 -20.74
CA PRO A 405 14.62 0.02 -19.48
C PRO A 405 14.52 -1.51 -19.60
N GLU A 406 14.95 -2.24 -18.57
CA GLU A 406 14.83 -3.70 -18.50
C GLU A 406 13.90 -4.11 -17.36
N ASN A 407 12.87 -4.88 -17.67
CA ASN A 407 11.94 -5.41 -16.68
C ASN A 407 12.35 -6.82 -16.24
N ARG A 408 12.38 -7.09 -14.93
CA ARG A 408 12.83 -8.35 -14.33
C ARG A 408 11.78 -8.91 -13.38
N LEU A 409 11.58 -10.23 -13.38
CA LEU A 409 10.95 -10.96 -12.27
C LEU A 409 12.06 -11.60 -11.42
N PHE A 410 11.91 -11.51 -10.10
CA PHE A 410 12.74 -12.22 -9.13
C PHE A 410 11.91 -13.17 -8.26
N VAL A 411 12.57 -14.28 -7.86
CA VAL A 411 12.12 -15.13 -6.76
C VAL A 411 13.22 -15.16 -5.71
N LEU A 412 12.89 -14.76 -4.47
CA LEU A 412 13.78 -14.78 -3.33
C LEU A 412 13.34 -15.83 -2.31
N GLN A 413 14.29 -16.62 -1.80
CA GLN A 413 14.09 -17.57 -0.72
C GLN A 413 14.80 -17.09 0.55
N GLN A 414 14.16 -17.23 1.72
CA GLN A 414 14.82 -16.93 2.98
C GLN A 414 15.81 -18.03 3.37
N LEU A 415 17.08 -17.67 3.51
CA LEU A 415 18.14 -18.52 4.05
C LEU A 415 18.77 -17.82 5.27
N ASP A 416 18.59 -18.43 6.45
CA ASP A 416 18.84 -17.82 7.76
C ASP A 416 18.22 -16.41 7.89
N ASN A 417 19.02 -15.35 7.73
CA ASN A 417 18.62 -13.94 7.79
C ASN A 417 18.87 -13.16 6.50
N GLN A 418 19.02 -13.87 5.37
CA GLN A 418 19.11 -13.30 4.02
C GLN A 418 17.89 -13.72 3.20
N LEU A 419 17.45 -12.86 2.28
CA LEU A 419 16.55 -13.20 1.18
C LEU A 419 17.41 -13.36 -0.08
N GLU A 420 17.84 -14.59 -0.37
CA GLU A 420 18.76 -14.88 -1.47
C GLU A 420 17.99 -15.06 -2.80
N LYS A 421 18.58 -14.56 -3.90
CA LYS A 421 18.03 -14.66 -5.26
C LYS A 421 18.06 -16.11 -5.75
N GLN A 422 16.92 -16.80 -5.63
CA GLN A 422 16.72 -18.18 -6.08
C GLN A 422 16.58 -18.27 -7.60
N ALA A 423 15.83 -17.35 -8.20
CA ALA A 423 15.65 -17.26 -9.65
C ALA A 423 15.47 -15.82 -10.13
N GLU A 424 15.80 -15.60 -11.40
CA GLU A 424 15.58 -14.36 -12.14
C GLU A 424 15.01 -14.72 -13.52
N LEU A 425 14.04 -13.94 -13.99
CA LEU A 425 13.52 -13.95 -15.35
C LEU A 425 13.54 -12.50 -15.87
N SER A 426 14.62 -12.18 -16.60
CA SER A 426 14.89 -10.86 -17.18
C SER A 426 14.27 -10.72 -18.58
N GLY A 427 14.00 -9.48 -18.99
CA GLY A 427 13.46 -9.18 -20.33
C GLY A 427 11.95 -9.40 -20.47
N LEU A 428 11.17 -8.93 -19.50
CA LEU A 428 9.71 -8.92 -19.60
C LEU A 428 9.24 -7.76 -20.50
N GLY A 429 8.51 -8.07 -21.58
CA GLY A 429 8.06 -7.10 -22.57
C GLY A 429 9.12 -6.80 -23.63
N LYS A 430 8.87 -5.77 -24.46
CA LYS A 430 9.81 -5.36 -25.51
C LYS A 430 10.85 -4.37 -24.96
N PRO A 431 12.06 -4.28 -25.55
CA PRO A 431 13.00 -3.20 -25.24
C PRO A 431 12.33 -1.83 -25.41
N GLY A 432 12.42 -0.97 -24.40
CA GLY A 432 11.74 0.34 -24.34
C GLY A 432 10.55 0.36 -23.38
N GLU A 433 9.82 -0.77 -23.23
CA GLU A 433 8.61 -0.84 -22.42
C GLU A 433 8.93 -0.89 -20.90
N ARG A 434 8.05 -0.30 -20.08
CA ARG A 434 8.10 -0.38 -18.61
C ARG A 434 6.90 -1.16 -18.08
N VAL A 435 6.93 -1.62 -16.84
CA VAL A 435 5.80 -2.28 -16.18
C VAL A 435 4.73 -1.26 -15.76
N PHE A 436 3.46 -1.53 -16.07
CA PHE A 436 2.29 -0.68 -15.78
C PHE A 436 1.25 -1.36 -14.89
N ALA A 437 1.19 -2.70 -14.87
CA ALA A 437 0.46 -3.46 -13.85
C ALA A 437 1.13 -4.82 -13.62
N VAL A 438 0.95 -5.36 -12.41
CA VAL A 438 1.38 -6.70 -12.02
C VAL A 438 0.27 -7.35 -11.20
N ARG A 439 0.07 -8.66 -11.33
CA ARG A 439 -0.73 -9.46 -10.39
C ARG A 439 -0.21 -10.88 -10.32
N PHE A 440 -0.04 -11.38 -9.11
CA PHE A 440 0.22 -12.79 -8.85
C PHE A 440 -1.08 -13.53 -8.52
N ASP A 441 -1.19 -14.78 -8.98
CA ASP A 441 -2.26 -15.74 -8.67
C ASP A 441 -1.64 -17.12 -8.47
N GLN A 442 -1.33 -17.46 -7.22
CA GLN A 442 -0.80 -18.77 -6.84
C GLN A 442 0.44 -19.15 -7.69
N GLN A 443 0.36 -20.15 -8.57
CA GLN A 443 1.46 -20.59 -9.46
C GLN A 443 1.56 -19.79 -10.77
N ARG A 444 0.93 -18.62 -10.84
CA ARG A 444 0.83 -17.77 -12.03
C ARG A 444 1.23 -16.34 -11.71
N GLY A 445 1.80 -15.65 -12.70
CA GLY A 445 2.01 -14.22 -12.66
C GLY A 445 1.47 -13.56 -13.94
N TYR A 446 1.06 -12.31 -13.82
CA TYR A 446 0.57 -11.50 -14.92
C TYR A 446 1.29 -10.15 -14.85
N VAL A 447 1.86 -9.73 -15.97
CA VAL A 447 2.61 -8.47 -16.09
C VAL A 447 2.12 -7.76 -17.33
N VAL A 448 1.93 -6.45 -17.22
CA VAL A 448 1.49 -5.54 -18.26
C VAL A 448 2.59 -4.52 -18.49
N THR A 449 3.00 -4.34 -19.74
CA THR A 449 4.09 -3.43 -20.11
C THR A 449 3.65 -2.43 -21.17
N PHE A 450 4.19 -1.22 -21.19
CA PHE A 450 3.73 -0.21 -22.16
C PHE A 450 4.81 0.75 -22.65
N GLU A 451 4.65 1.14 -23.92
CA GLU A 451 5.19 2.34 -24.53
C GLU A 451 4.18 2.89 -25.57
N GLN A 452 3.56 2.01 -26.37
CA GLN A 452 2.52 2.38 -27.37
C GLN A 452 1.39 1.34 -27.55
N ILE A 453 1.62 0.06 -27.22
CA ILE A 453 0.65 -1.05 -27.21
C ILE A 453 1.02 -1.95 -26.02
N ASP A 454 0.05 -2.47 -25.28
CA ASP A 454 0.24 -3.31 -24.08
C ASP A 454 0.19 -4.81 -24.42
N PRO A 455 1.27 -5.59 -24.20
CA PRO A 455 1.19 -7.04 -24.12
C PRO A 455 0.84 -7.47 -22.68
N LEU A 456 -0.33 -8.11 -22.51
CA LEU A 456 -0.58 -8.92 -21.33
C LEU A 456 0.37 -10.13 -21.36
N ILE A 457 1.41 -10.09 -20.54
CA ILE A 457 2.39 -11.16 -20.35
C ILE A 457 1.87 -12.10 -19.26
N THR A 458 1.87 -13.40 -19.54
CA THR A 458 1.57 -14.44 -18.56
C THR A 458 2.83 -15.21 -18.19
N LEU A 459 2.97 -15.52 -16.90
CA LEU A 459 4.14 -16.18 -16.32
C LEU A 459 3.72 -17.51 -15.69
N ASP A 460 4.40 -18.60 -16.06
CA ASP A 460 4.34 -19.87 -15.34
C ASP A 460 5.35 -19.82 -14.18
N LEU A 461 4.81 -19.85 -12.96
CA LEU A 461 5.54 -19.80 -11.70
C LEU A 461 5.34 -21.10 -10.90
N SER A 462 5.02 -22.22 -11.58
CA SER A 462 4.84 -23.54 -10.96
C SER A 462 6.16 -24.23 -10.60
N ASP A 463 7.28 -23.82 -11.20
CA ASP A 463 8.65 -24.11 -10.77
C ASP A 463 9.35 -22.78 -10.41
N SER A 464 9.41 -22.47 -9.12
CA SER A 464 10.00 -21.24 -8.60
C SER A 464 11.53 -21.18 -8.66
N THR A 465 12.19 -22.24 -9.16
CA THR A 465 13.62 -22.25 -9.50
C THR A 465 13.88 -21.94 -10.98
N ASN A 466 12.83 -21.95 -11.81
CA ASN A 466 12.87 -21.73 -13.26
C ASN A 466 11.53 -21.12 -13.73
N PRO A 467 11.17 -19.89 -13.28
CA PRO A 467 9.97 -19.20 -13.75
C PRO A 467 10.09 -18.84 -15.24
N GLN A 468 8.99 -18.88 -15.99
CA GLN A 468 9.02 -18.71 -17.45
C GLN A 468 7.89 -17.79 -17.96
N VAL A 469 8.18 -16.98 -18.98
CA VAL A 469 7.12 -16.38 -19.81
C VAL A 469 6.38 -17.52 -20.52
N ALA A 470 5.10 -17.68 -20.24
CA ALA A 470 4.27 -18.72 -20.82
C ALA A 470 3.69 -18.30 -22.18
N GLY A 471 3.17 -17.07 -22.25
CA GLY A 471 2.56 -16.49 -23.45
C GLY A 471 2.24 -15.00 -23.27
N GLU A 472 2.06 -14.32 -24.40
CA GLU A 472 1.86 -12.86 -24.51
C GLU A 472 0.63 -12.56 -25.38
N LEU A 473 -0.09 -11.49 -25.06
CA LEU A 473 -1.26 -11.01 -25.84
C LEU A 473 -1.23 -9.48 -25.96
N GLU A 474 -0.89 -8.97 -27.14
CA GLU A 474 -0.96 -7.53 -27.45
C GLU A 474 -2.42 -7.05 -27.58
N VAL A 475 -2.78 -5.99 -26.84
CA VAL A 475 -4.06 -5.28 -26.92
C VAL A 475 -3.87 -3.76 -27.05
N PRO A 476 -4.78 -3.04 -27.72
CA PRO A 476 -4.76 -1.57 -27.72
C PRO A 476 -5.07 -0.99 -26.35
N GLY A 477 -4.47 0.17 -26.02
CA GLY A 477 -4.51 0.75 -24.68
C GLY A 477 -3.48 0.10 -23.74
N PHE A 478 -3.67 0.26 -22.43
CA PHE A 478 -2.91 -0.42 -21.38
C PHE A 478 -3.78 -0.65 -20.14
N SER A 479 -3.45 -1.68 -19.36
CA SER A 479 -4.07 -1.95 -18.05
C SER A 479 -3.27 -1.28 -16.91
N THR A 480 -3.95 -0.77 -15.88
CA THR A 480 -3.31 -0.25 -14.65
C THR A 480 -3.60 -1.14 -13.43
N TYR A 481 -4.72 -1.88 -13.45
CA TYR A 481 -5.05 -2.85 -12.40
C TYR A 481 -5.62 -4.16 -13.00
N LEU A 482 -5.27 -5.29 -12.37
CA LEU A 482 -5.65 -6.64 -12.77
C LEU A 482 -6.28 -7.41 -11.60
N HIS A 483 -7.52 -7.86 -11.77
CA HIS A 483 -8.29 -8.57 -10.76
C HIS A 483 -8.66 -10.00 -11.24
N PRO A 484 -8.12 -11.06 -10.62
CA PRO A 484 -8.51 -12.45 -10.92
C PRO A 484 -9.95 -12.74 -10.45
N ILE A 485 -10.74 -13.41 -11.28
CA ILE A 485 -12.13 -13.82 -10.98
C ILE A 485 -12.36 -15.30 -11.28
N GLU A 486 -13.51 -15.86 -10.89
CA GLU A 486 -13.81 -17.29 -11.07
C GLU A 486 -13.61 -17.79 -12.53
N GLY A 487 -12.97 -18.97 -12.65
CA GLY A 487 -12.92 -19.74 -13.89
C GLY A 487 -11.73 -19.42 -14.80
N ASP A 488 -10.56 -19.14 -14.21
CA ASP A 488 -9.31 -18.79 -14.88
C ASP A 488 -9.42 -17.54 -15.78
N ARG A 489 -9.89 -16.44 -15.17
CA ARG A 489 -10.12 -15.16 -15.86
C ARG A 489 -9.49 -13.99 -15.12
N LEU A 490 -9.11 -12.97 -15.88
CA LEU A 490 -8.73 -11.67 -15.35
C LEU A 490 -9.72 -10.62 -15.84
N LEU A 491 -10.24 -9.82 -14.91
CA LEU A 491 -10.91 -8.56 -15.20
C LEU A 491 -9.90 -7.43 -14.95
N ALA A 492 -9.75 -6.54 -15.93
CA ALA A 492 -8.75 -5.48 -15.90
C ALA A 492 -9.38 -4.12 -16.15
N ILE A 493 -8.80 -3.08 -15.55
CA ILE A 493 -9.12 -1.69 -15.81
C ILE A 493 -7.83 -0.93 -16.16
N GLY A 494 -7.95 0.08 -17.02
CA GLY A 494 -6.87 0.96 -17.45
C GLY A 494 -7.40 1.99 -18.45
N GLN A 495 -6.58 2.36 -19.45
CA GLN A 495 -6.94 3.39 -20.43
C GLN A 495 -6.64 3.01 -21.87
N GLN A 496 -7.43 3.55 -22.79
CA GLN A 496 -7.15 3.57 -24.22
C GLN A 496 -7.46 4.96 -24.77
N ASP A 497 -6.49 5.59 -25.43
CA ASP A 497 -6.51 7.00 -25.84
C ASP A 497 -6.76 7.96 -24.67
N THR A 498 -8.02 8.25 -24.35
CA THR A 498 -8.49 9.03 -23.18
C THR A 498 -9.78 8.46 -22.58
N SER A 499 -10.02 7.17 -22.82
CA SER A 499 -11.22 6.41 -22.42
C SER A 499 -10.82 5.38 -21.37
N ILE A 500 -11.58 5.21 -20.29
CA ILE A 500 -11.41 4.05 -19.40
C ILE A 500 -11.64 2.79 -20.23
N LYS A 501 -10.71 1.83 -20.12
CA LYS A 501 -10.82 0.52 -20.74
C LYS A 501 -11.04 -0.55 -19.69
N LEU A 502 -12.13 -1.28 -19.80
CA LEU A 502 -12.36 -2.54 -19.12
C LEU A 502 -12.05 -3.70 -20.06
N SER A 503 -11.30 -4.70 -19.60
CA SER A 503 -10.94 -5.88 -20.40
C SER A 503 -11.16 -7.17 -19.62
N LEU A 504 -11.72 -8.20 -20.27
CA LEU A 504 -11.89 -9.53 -19.70
C LEU A 504 -11.04 -10.53 -20.50
N PHE A 505 -10.12 -11.20 -19.82
CA PHE A 505 -9.21 -12.18 -20.41
C PHE A 505 -9.53 -13.61 -19.97
N ASP A 506 -9.35 -14.57 -20.87
CA ASP A 506 -9.19 -15.99 -20.54
C ASP A 506 -7.69 -16.28 -20.34
N VAL A 507 -7.35 -16.88 -19.19
CA VAL A 507 -5.98 -17.29 -18.84
C VAL A 507 -5.91 -18.78 -18.46
N SER A 508 -6.95 -19.56 -18.78
CA SER A 508 -6.99 -21.02 -18.56
C SER A 508 -5.88 -21.79 -19.29
N THR A 509 -5.34 -21.22 -20.37
CA THR A 509 -4.14 -21.69 -21.07
C THR A 509 -3.14 -20.54 -21.13
N LEU A 510 -2.24 -20.44 -20.14
CA LEU A 510 -1.27 -19.34 -20.04
C LEU A 510 -0.49 -19.10 -21.35
N SER A 511 -0.09 -20.15 -22.05
CA SER A 511 0.66 -20.00 -23.32
C SER A 511 -0.15 -19.45 -24.51
N GLN A 512 -1.47 -19.25 -24.33
CA GLN A 512 -2.38 -18.65 -25.30
C GLN A 512 -3.46 -17.84 -24.56
N PRO A 513 -3.12 -16.68 -23.94
CA PRO A 513 -4.10 -15.81 -23.30
C PRO A 513 -5.00 -15.16 -24.36
N ILE A 514 -6.28 -14.93 -24.04
CA ILE A 514 -7.29 -14.45 -25.01
C ILE A 514 -8.11 -13.31 -24.41
N LEU A 515 -8.18 -12.17 -25.10
CA LEU A 515 -9.17 -11.13 -24.83
C LEU A 515 -10.55 -11.62 -25.27
N LEU A 516 -11.46 -11.80 -24.31
CA LEU A 516 -12.84 -12.27 -24.55
C LEU A 516 -13.80 -11.12 -24.81
N SER A 517 -13.58 -10.00 -24.10
CA SER A 517 -14.44 -8.82 -24.14
C SER A 517 -13.61 -7.60 -23.76
N GLU A 518 -13.86 -6.49 -24.43
CA GLU A 518 -13.42 -5.16 -24.01
C GLU A 518 -14.64 -4.23 -23.95
N HIS A 519 -14.58 -3.22 -23.09
CA HIS A 519 -15.55 -2.13 -23.02
C HIS A 519 -14.79 -0.81 -22.85
N LEU A 520 -15.21 0.22 -23.58
CA LEU A 520 -14.62 1.57 -23.51
C LEU A 520 -15.68 2.54 -23.01
N ILE A 521 -15.44 3.10 -21.83
CA ILE A 521 -16.22 4.21 -21.27
C ILE A 521 -15.66 5.49 -21.90
N GLY A 522 -16.53 6.43 -22.29
CA GLY A 522 -16.22 7.39 -23.36
C GLY A 522 -15.00 8.30 -23.14
N GLN A 523 -14.52 8.95 -24.21
CA GLN A 523 -13.38 9.86 -24.16
C GLN A 523 -13.57 10.95 -23.09
N GLY A 524 -12.50 11.25 -22.36
CA GLY A 524 -12.55 12.15 -21.21
C GLY A 524 -13.20 11.50 -19.98
N SER A 525 -13.04 10.19 -19.80
CA SER A 525 -13.46 9.48 -18.58
C SER A 525 -12.28 9.18 -17.65
N TYR A 526 -12.56 9.18 -16.35
CA TYR A 526 -11.64 8.90 -15.26
C TYR A 526 -12.33 8.02 -14.21
N SER A 527 -11.55 7.18 -13.53
CA SER A 527 -12.01 6.33 -12.42
C SER A 527 -10.93 6.23 -11.34
N GLU A 528 -11.30 6.42 -10.07
CA GLU A 528 -10.42 6.14 -8.92
C GLU A 528 -9.94 4.67 -8.96
N ALA A 529 -10.78 3.75 -9.45
CA ALA A 529 -10.48 2.32 -9.61
C ALA A 529 -9.34 1.97 -10.59
N GLN A 530 -8.84 2.95 -11.35
CA GLN A 530 -7.62 2.76 -12.15
C GLN A 530 -6.33 2.80 -11.32
N TYR A 531 -6.34 3.48 -10.17
CA TYR A 531 -5.13 3.84 -9.41
C TYR A 531 -5.22 3.40 -7.95
N ASP A 532 -6.42 3.42 -7.37
CA ASP A 532 -6.76 2.85 -6.07
C ASP A 532 -7.65 1.61 -6.27
N HIS A 533 -7.15 0.45 -5.87
CA HIS A 533 -7.85 -0.82 -6.01
C HIS A 533 -9.03 -0.96 -5.03
N HIS A 534 -9.10 -0.19 -3.94
CA HIS A 534 -10.26 -0.17 -3.03
C HIS A 534 -11.52 0.34 -3.73
N ALA A 535 -11.38 1.19 -4.75
CA ALA A 535 -12.48 1.68 -5.59
C ALA A 535 -12.97 0.66 -6.64
N PHE A 536 -12.27 -0.47 -6.84
CA PHE A 536 -12.66 -1.55 -7.74
C PHE A 536 -13.49 -2.61 -7.00
N THR A 537 -14.81 -2.56 -7.12
CA THR A 537 -15.72 -3.44 -6.35
C THR A 537 -16.24 -4.59 -7.22
N TRP A 538 -15.67 -5.79 -7.06
CA TRP A 538 -16.17 -7.02 -7.71
C TRP A 538 -17.08 -7.82 -6.77
N PHE A 539 -18.32 -8.08 -7.19
CA PHE A 539 -19.29 -8.88 -6.46
C PHE A 539 -19.56 -10.21 -7.18
N GLU A 540 -18.81 -11.23 -6.76
CA GLU A 540 -18.76 -12.58 -7.36
C GLU A 540 -20.12 -13.32 -7.33
N GLN A 541 -21.01 -13.00 -6.37
CA GLN A 541 -22.31 -13.65 -6.22
C GLN A 541 -23.27 -13.35 -7.39
N GLU A 542 -23.35 -12.07 -7.81
CA GLU A 542 -24.19 -11.58 -8.91
C GLU A 542 -23.41 -11.35 -10.22
N LYS A 543 -22.08 -11.58 -10.17
CA LYS A 543 -21.12 -11.35 -11.27
C LYS A 543 -21.13 -9.90 -11.77
N ILE A 544 -21.18 -8.96 -10.83
CA ILE A 544 -21.19 -7.50 -11.10
C ILE A 544 -19.84 -6.89 -10.72
N LEU A 545 -19.24 -6.14 -11.65
CA LEU A 545 -18.24 -5.13 -11.33
C LEU A 545 -18.98 -3.81 -11.10
N ALA A 546 -18.60 -3.07 -10.06
CA ALA A 546 -18.94 -1.66 -9.91
C ALA A 546 -17.64 -0.83 -9.80
N ILE A 547 -17.61 0.29 -10.52
CA ILE A 547 -16.49 1.26 -10.49
C ILE A 547 -17.01 2.69 -10.51
N PRO A 548 -16.36 3.65 -9.81
CA PRO A 548 -16.60 5.06 -10.03
C PRO A 548 -16.27 5.48 -11.46
N VAL A 549 -17.03 6.39 -12.02
CA VAL A 549 -16.76 7.02 -13.31
C VAL A 549 -17.12 8.50 -13.23
N THR A 550 -16.15 9.35 -13.53
CA THR A 550 -16.39 10.75 -13.91
C THR A 550 -16.13 10.87 -15.41
N GLN A 551 -17.07 11.40 -16.20
CA GLN A 551 -16.87 11.66 -17.62
C GLN A 551 -17.23 13.11 -17.99
N TRP A 552 -16.26 13.84 -18.53
CA TRP A 552 -16.43 15.22 -19.00
C TRP A 552 -16.72 15.27 -20.51
N ASN A 553 -17.90 15.78 -20.88
CA ASN A 553 -18.29 16.12 -22.26
C ASN A 553 -18.30 14.96 -23.29
N SER A 554 -19.36 14.16 -23.31
CA SER A 554 -19.74 13.48 -24.58
C SER A 554 -21.25 13.38 -24.77
N VAL A 555 -21.70 13.57 -26.01
CA VAL A 555 -23.11 13.42 -26.38
C VAL A 555 -23.46 11.94 -26.33
N THR A 556 -24.21 11.51 -25.31
CA THR A 556 -24.87 10.20 -25.33
C THR A 556 -25.94 10.20 -26.42
N ASP A 557 -26.19 9.06 -27.06
CA ASP A 557 -27.23 8.93 -28.12
C ASP A 557 -28.67 8.92 -27.53
N SER A 558 -28.82 9.39 -26.29
CA SER A 558 -30.10 9.69 -25.63
C SER A 558 -30.53 11.12 -25.95
N THR A 559 -31.81 11.46 -25.78
CA THR A 559 -32.33 12.78 -26.19
C THR A 559 -32.11 13.90 -25.17
N ASP A 560 -31.47 13.59 -24.04
CA ASP A 560 -31.76 14.28 -22.79
C ASP A 560 -30.55 15.05 -22.20
N PHE A 561 -29.32 14.80 -22.68
CA PHE A 561 -28.09 15.48 -22.22
C PHE A 561 -27.57 16.55 -23.21
N GLY A 562 -27.00 17.62 -22.65
CA GLY A 562 -26.41 18.77 -23.33
C GLY A 562 -24.91 18.69 -23.64
N LEU A 563 -24.35 19.82 -24.07
CA LEU A 563 -22.91 20.00 -24.34
C LEU A 563 -22.16 20.59 -23.12
N SER A 564 -22.69 20.33 -21.93
CA SER A 564 -22.30 20.91 -20.64
C SER A 564 -22.17 19.86 -19.54
N ASP A 565 -22.62 18.64 -19.82
CA ASP A 565 -23.09 17.72 -18.80
C ASP A 565 -21.94 16.76 -18.45
N ILE A 566 -21.67 16.63 -17.15
CA ILE A 566 -20.64 15.77 -16.58
C ILE A 566 -21.38 14.61 -15.93
N PHE A 567 -21.11 13.38 -16.34
CA PHE A 567 -21.55 12.24 -15.55
C PHE A 567 -20.58 12.05 -14.39
N ASN A 568 -21.06 11.98 -13.15
CA ASN A 568 -20.27 11.53 -12.01
C ASN A 568 -21.07 10.54 -11.17
N GLY A 569 -20.81 9.26 -11.41
CA GLY A 569 -21.61 8.18 -10.88
C GLY A 569 -20.85 6.87 -10.76
N LEU A 570 -21.56 5.82 -10.38
CA LEU A 570 -21.05 4.47 -10.27
C LEU A 570 -21.59 3.65 -11.45
N GLU A 571 -20.71 3.19 -12.34
CA GLU A 571 -21.10 2.30 -13.42
C GLU A 571 -20.99 0.84 -12.98
N LEU A 572 -22.06 0.09 -13.22
CA LEU A 572 -22.19 -1.34 -12.92
C LEU A 572 -22.15 -2.13 -14.22
N PHE A 573 -21.32 -3.16 -14.27
CA PHE A 573 -21.17 -4.06 -15.41
C PHE A 573 -21.42 -5.51 -14.99
N ARG A 574 -22.30 -6.23 -15.69
CA ARG A 574 -22.43 -7.68 -15.52
C ARG A 574 -21.40 -8.37 -16.40
N VAL A 575 -20.58 -9.22 -15.80
CA VAL A 575 -19.42 -9.87 -16.45
C VAL A 575 -19.60 -11.38 -16.42
N THR A 576 -19.78 -12.02 -17.59
CA THR A 576 -19.91 -13.49 -17.68
C THR A 576 -19.05 -14.07 -18.79
N ALA A 577 -18.78 -15.37 -18.74
CA ALA A 577 -18.02 -16.07 -19.77
C ALA A 577 -18.72 -16.07 -21.14
N GLU A 578 -20.06 -16.08 -21.15
CA GLU A 578 -20.88 -16.12 -22.35
C GLU A 578 -21.21 -14.73 -22.92
N SER A 579 -21.35 -13.71 -22.07
CA SER A 579 -21.71 -12.34 -22.48
C SER A 579 -20.53 -11.38 -22.58
N GLY A 580 -19.37 -11.73 -22.02
CA GLY A 580 -18.33 -10.74 -21.73
C GLY A 580 -18.81 -9.69 -20.73
N ILE A 581 -18.21 -8.50 -20.83
CA ILE A 581 -18.56 -7.31 -20.05
C ILE A 581 -19.77 -6.64 -20.71
N GLN A 582 -20.87 -6.50 -19.96
CA GLN A 582 -22.09 -5.82 -20.41
C GLN A 582 -22.47 -4.71 -19.41
N PRO A 583 -22.66 -3.45 -19.85
CA PRO A 583 -23.24 -2.41 -19.00
C PRO A 583 -24.57 -2.88 -18.40
N TYR A 584 -24.73 -2.69 -17.09
CA TYR A 584 -25.90 -3.12 -16.34
C TYR A 584 -26.71 -1.95 -15.81
N ALA A 585 -26.03 -0.96 -15.21
CA ALA A 585 -26.65 0.26 -14.68
C ALA A 585 -25.61 1.37 -14.49
N ALA A 586 -26.10 2.59 -14.30
CA ALA A 586 -25.35 3.72 -13.78
C ALA A 586 -26.13 4.29 -12.58
N ILE A 587 -25.45 4.60 -11.49
CA ILE A 587 -26.01 5.27 -10.31
C ILE A 587 -25.38 6.65 -10.24
N ASP A 588 -26.17 7.67 -10.53
CA ASP A 588 -25.70 9.04 -10.64
C ASP A 588 -25.66 9.73 -9.28
N HIS A 589 -24.55 10.40 -8.94
CA HIS A 589 -24.45 11.23 -7.74
C HIS A 589 -24.84 12.69 -8.00
N ASP A 590 -25.34 13.06 -9.18
CA ASP A 590 -25.95 14.36 -9.50
C ASP A 590 -27.01 14.84 -8.47
N PHE A 591 -27.70 13.92 -7.77
CA PHE A 591 -28.56 14.25 -6.62
C PHE A 591 -27.83 15.03 -5.52
N PHE A 592 -26.52 14.79 -5.38
CA PHE A 592 -25.62 15.52 -4.52
C PHE A 592 -24.79 16.57 -5.28
N TYR A 593 -25.09 17.01 -6.52
CA TYR A 593 -24.33 18.08 -7.18
C TYR A 593 -25.18 19.20 -7.83
N GLU A 594 -26.47 18.94 -8.11
CA GLU A 594 -27.42 19.96 -8.60
C GLU A 594 -27.95 20.86 -7.45
N ASP A 595 -27.95 22.18 -7.65
CA ASP A 595 -28.64 23.14 -6.77
C ASP A 595 -30.16 23.17 -7.08
N PRO A 596 -31.04 22.68 -6.20
CA PRO A 596 -32.46 22.53 -6.52
C PRO A 596 -33.24 23.86 -6.57
N ASP A 597 -32.68 24.96 -6.07
CA ASP A 597 -33.32 26.29 -6.06
C ASP A 597 -33.03 27.08 -7.35
N ASN A 598 -31.99 26.72 -8.11
CA ASN A 598 -31.58 27.50 -9.29
C ASN A 598 -30.97 26.71 -10.48
N GLY A 599 -30.63 25.43 -10.34
CA GLY A 599 -30.06 24.59 -11.40
C GLY A 599 -28.59 24.89 -11.72
N ASN A 600 -27.86 25.53 -10.81
CA ASN A 600 -26.40 25.55 -10.84
C ASN A 600 -25.85 24.19 -10.41
N TRP A 601 -24.57 23.96 -10.71
CA TRP A 601 -23.86 22.74 -10.37
C TRP A 601 -22.67 23.06 -9.49
N PHE A 602 -22.51 22.29 -8.42
CA PHE A 602 -21.30 22.27 -7.60
C PHE A 602 -20.22 21.47 -8.33
N TYR A 603 -18.95 21.59 -7.92
CA TYR A 603 -17.92 20.75 -8.55
C TYR A 603 -18.18 19.28 -8.17
N PRO A 604 -18.28 18.37 -9.15
CA PRO A 604 -18.66 17.00 -8.88
C PRO A 604 -17.46 16.21 -8.34
N GLU A 605 -17.37 16.07 -7.02
CA GLU A 605 -16.40 15.18 -6.36
C GLU A 605 -16.59 13.73 -6.85
N GLY A 606 -15.51 12.99 -7.06
CA GLY A 606 -15.62 11.59 -7.49
C GLY A 606 -16.40 10.73 -6.49
N ILE A 607 -17.18 9.76 -6.99
CA ILE A 607 -17.46 8.58 -6.16
C ILE A 607 -16.12 7.90 -5.88
N ARG A 608 -15.91 7.56 -4.61
CA ARG A 608 -14.63 7.06 -4.11
C ARG A 608 -14.66 5.57 -3.78
N ARG A 609 -15.80 5.09 -3.28
CA ARG A 609 -16.01 3.69 -2.86
C ARG A 609 -17.40 3.20 -3.20
N SER A 610 -17.53 1.88 -3.34
CA SER A 610 -18.83 1.22 -3.33
C SER A 610 -18.76 -0.15 -2.69
N PHE A 611 -19.87 -0.60 -2.10
CA PHE A 611 -19.99 -1.95 -1.55
C PHE A 611 -21.40 -2.50 -1.77
N PHE A 612 -21.52 -3.83 -1.78
CA PHE A 612 -22.79 -4.54 -1.89
C PHE A 612 -23.18 -5.13 -0.54
N VAL A 613 -24.48 -5.17 -0.25
CA VAL A 613 -25.07 -5.96 0.83
C VAL A 613 -26.29 -6.71 0.30
N SER A 614 -26.46 -7.99 0.63
CA SER A 614 -27.59 -8.82 0.19
C SER A 614 -28.36 -9.41 1.37
N ASP A 615 -29.67 -9.66 1.23
CA ASP A 615 -30.54 -10.28 2.26
C ASP A 615 -30.67 -11.81 2.13
N GLU A 616 -31.28 -12.47 3.13
CA GLU A 616 -31.50 -13.94 3.12
C GLU A 616 -32.38 -14.46 1.97
N GLN A 617 -32.98 -13.56 1.18
CA GLN A 617 -33.87 -13.86 0.07
C GLN A 617 -33.19 -13.61 -1.30
N MET A 618 -31.88 -13.32 -1.31
CA MET A 618 -31.08 -12.92 -2.48
C MET A 618 -31.53 -11.58 -3.10
N ASN A 619 -32.06 -10.65 -2.29
CA ASN A 619 -32.17 -9.24 -2.69
C ASN A 619 -30.84 -8.56 -2.42
N SER A 620 -30.04 -8.32 -3.47
CA SER A 620 -28.81 -7.54 -3.39
C SER A 620 -29.08 -6.04 -3.50
N TYR A 621 -28.29 -5.26 -2.78
CA TYR A 621 -28.29 -3.81 -2.71
C TYR A 621 -26.86 -3.32 -2.89
N ILE A 622 -26.70 -2.11 -3.42
CA ILE A 622 -25.41 -1.46 -3.62
C ILE A 622 -25.43 -0.07 -2.97
N TYR A 623 -24.29 0.28 -2.39
CA TYR A 623 -24.05 1.51 -1.66
C TYR A 623 -22.90 2.22 -2.38
N SER A 624 -23.10 3.47 -2.78
CA SER A 624 -22.13 4.26 -3.53
C SER A 624 -21.81 5.53 -2.76
N ILE A 625 -20.52 5.83 -2.57
CA ILE A 625 -20.04 6.86 -1.64
C ILE A 625 -19.11 7.84 -2.36
N SER A 626 -19.52 9.11 -2.45
CA SER A 626 -18.61 10.25 -2.67
C SER A 626 -18.45 11.02 -1.35
N SER A 627 -17.51 11.97 -1.30
CA SER A 627 -17.26 12.81 -0.10
C SER A 627 -18.52 13.47 0.47
N ARG A 628 -19.46 13.77 -0.43
CA ARG A 628 -20.82 14.27 -0.24
C ARG A 628 -21.71 13.48 0.70
N GLY A 629 -21.69 12.16 0.53
CA GLY A 629 -22.95 11.43 0.57
C GLY A 629 -22.87 10.02 0.03
N MET A 630 -23.76 9.18 0.57
CA MET A 630 -23.96 7.80 0.19
C MET A 630 -25.36 7.63 -0.41
N LEU A 631 -25.46 7.09 -1.62
CA LEU A 631 -26.71 6.56 -2.16
C LEU A 631 -26.84 5.07 -1.85
N VAL A 632 -28.08 4.60 -1.75
CA VAL A 632 -28.41 3.18 -1.60
C VAL A 632 -29.42 2.78 -2.66
N ASN A 633 -29.11 1.75 -3.44
CA ASN A 633 -29.88 1.34 -4.62
C ASN A 633 -30.09 -0.18 -4.58
N GLY A 634 -31.30 -0.65 -4.89
CA GLY A 634 -31.58 -2.09 -4.97
C GLY A 634 -31.10 -2.65 -6.32
N LEU A 635 -30.28 -3.70 -6.33
CA LEU A 635 -29.63 -4.19 -7.55
C LEU A 635 -30.62 -4.71 -8.62
N ALA A 636 -31.85 -5.05 -8.22
CA ALA A 636 -32.94 -5.42 -9.14
C ALA A 636 -33.67 -4.22 -9.80
N SER A 637 -33.40 -2.99 -9.35
CA SER A 637 -33.90 -1.72 -9.92
C SER A 637 -32.91 -0.58 -9.58
N PRO A 638 -31.65 -0.68 -10.02
CA PRO A 638 -30.56 0.19 -9.58
C PRO A 638 -30.72 1.64 -10.05
N GLU A 639 -31.56 1.89 -11.07
CA GLU A 639 -31.97 3.22 -11.51
C GLU A 639 -32.83 3.99 -10.47
N ARG A 640 -33.11 3.38 -9.31
CA ARG A 640 -33.89 3.98 -8.24
C ARG A 640 -33.16 3.93 -6.90
N ASN A 641 -32.79 5.10 -6.41
CA ASN A 641 -32.35 5.33 -5.04
C ASN A 641 -33.49 4.92 -4.09
N ILE A 642 -33.16 4.16 -3.04
CA ILE A 642 -34.07 3.73 -1.96
C ILE A 642 -33.69 4.31 -0.60
N GLY A 643 -32.54 4.95 -0.51
CA GLY A 643 -32.06 5.73 0.63
C GLY A 643 -30.93 6.66 0.18
N SER A 644 -30.73 7.74 0.91
CA SER A 644 -29.58 8.63 0.77
C SER A 644 -29.17 9.16 2.15
N ILE A 645 -27.86 9.18 2.40
CA ILE A 645 -27.24 9.79 3.58
C ILE A 645 -26.28 10.86 3.11
N GLU A 646 -26.18 11.95 3.85
CA GLU A 646 -25.21 13.01 3.58
C GLU A 646 -24.14 13.10 4.65
N LEU A 647 -22.98 13.55 4.20
CA LEU A 647 -21.76 13.55 4.98
C LEU A 647 -21.32 15.00 5.25
N PRO A 648 -20.68 15.27 6.41
CA PRO A 648 -20.18 16.60 6.74
C PRO A 648 -19.00 17.00 5.86
N TYR A 649 -19.14 18.11 5.13
CA TYR A 649 -18.07 18.64 4.29
C TYR A 649 -17.47 19.96 4.83
N THR A 650 -16.20 20.18 4.51
CA THR A 650 -15.41 21.36 4.89
C THR A 650 -15.22 22.35 3.71
N ASP A 651 -16.24 23.20 3.54
CA ASP A 651 -16.26 24.48 2.78
C ASP A 651 -16.07 24.43 1.24
N PRO A 652 -17.13 24.66 0.42
CA PRO A 652 -17.06 24.56 -1.04
C PRO A 652 -16.43 25.78 -1.73
N VAL A 653 -15.45 25.52 -2.62
CA VAL A 653 -14.92 26.50 -3.58
C VAL A 653 -15.90 26.70 -4.75
N PHE A 654 -16.85 27.62 -4.59
CA PHE A 654 -17.82 27.97 -5.64
C PHE A 654 -17.16 28.45 -6.95
N TYR A 655 -17.30 27.66 -8.02
CA TYR A 655 -17.02 28.09 -9.39
C TYR A 655 -18.30 28.17 -10.22
N LEU A 656 -18.48 29.29 -10.91
CA LEU A 656 -19.56 29.50 -11.88
C LEU A 656 -19.07 29.03 -13.26
N PHE A 657 -19.75 28.03 -13.82
CA PHE A 657 -19.61 27.61 -15.23
C PHE A 657 -20.46 28.48 -16.18
#